data_AF-A0A3L8SF45-F1
#
_entry.id   AF-A0A3L8SF45-F1
#
_cell.length_a   1.000
_cell.length_b   1.000
_cell.length_c   1.000
_cell.angle_alpha   90.00
_cell.angle_beta   90.00
_cell.angle_gamma   90.00
#
_symmetry.space_group_name_H-M   'P 1'
#
loop_
_entity.id
_entity.type
_entity.pdbx_description
1 polymer ?
#
loop_
_entity_poly.entity_id
_entity_poly.type
_entity_poly.pdbx_seq_one_letter_code
_entity_poly.pdbx_strand_id
1 'polypeptide(L)'
;MAAGGQAMLALLVLLARTVLPSGSVVVNSCGSVAEQLCNFVCDCSDCSDENQCGYLRGSAVLGTPFTCDFEDSDCGWQDVGTSMYGWVRGRASLATWGMGPHSDHTMGTDLGWFLVTMSPPAKTAATAWLSSPEMREAAATCEIRTWYHLSWSCESTQGLNQTERPVLRLAVAHKDEVVELWQSRERSSEGWHQLVAYPGRIMEQFQLIFSLTQPPTCGAEGALDDIMFRNCGLPEVGKQACEAQASRCPRGSCLEQHRFCDGTDDCGDNSDEGMAQCKNFTHCSFDYDLCDWEVAAGPPVWGRNTSLNLGISYSIPTRDHSNNSRAGFFLHVSSDPTTQAGGTAQLSSPTFQATNSCSLVLYCHLHGSATSNLSISYVTNSTKHLMRERTGDLGSCWVRERVDFNVTDPFKMLIEGVAGSGGTLAIDDLILSQGCVKEQEKPLVTLPSQAGASPCAADEVACDSGDCIAAELACDFADTCADGSDEKRCGTFLALQKGEGQMVGPAKARSPPLGPSGPACTMEMNYHIHSDPQELSCNFERGMCGWYQDLSSDFKWVRSTGQGQGSDHTTGSGYFLSVDSSVPRSHGQRAQLLTSHQEPAAAPHCLSFWYRLAGPQIGTLNLKLWPEGGEEVVLWTRRGTQGSLWHRAWATLPSTGQQRYQVAFEVLHDSFLGDVGLDDITHTAGPCGAKLFCSFEVEGCGLTASGKGTWQRQSNGTGTTAGPVADHTTGTSAGHYMVVNTGRVSLPAGHTAALTSQPYQPSVSDQCLAFWYQLSAGTPGSLRVFVEQSRVRRKVLSMSTMEGSNWHRSHVTVQPNGEWQVVFEAVGAGGDHGYIALDDLHVSEGACPKSASCDFEQDTCGWSSPSDPRLHSFAWGWKSGFTLAKYPGPEQDHTLGTRNGHYMHFDTSVLGTRGTSALLESPPLPAATDSCLRFWYHMDIPEHLSSGELRVTLHGAAGQRMVWSVAGHRSRGWQGAVVPVQNPGEFQISFEITTRRWPMEGTVALDDIMYSTRVGCHSSPESPVEEKPSGSFSSFVAEVVLGVLLALVIVMLMAAWGWYWLKQQRLASRTPTESNSSQGFDNITFRDDKVIISPREGDQS
;
A
#
# COMPACT_ATOMS: atom_id res chain seq x y z
N MET A 1 30.23 -3.96 -50.60
CA MET A 1 30.73 -5.29 -50.15
C MET A 1 30.96 -5.24 -48.65
N ALA A 2 29.88 -5.25 -47.84
CA ALA A 2 29.94 -5.27 -46.37
C ALA A 2 28.53 -5.55 -45.78
N ALA A 3 27.73 -6.41 -46.40
CA ALA A 3 26.36 -6.72 -45.94
C ALA A 3 26.10 -8.24 -45.79
N GLY A 4 27.12 -9.09 -46.00
CA GLY A 4 26.99 -10.55 -45.93
C GLY A 4 27.55 -11.19 -44.65
N GLY A 5 28.03 -10.39 -43.68
CA GLY A 5 28.75 -10.90 -42.50
C GLY A 5 27.87 -11.29 -41.31
N GLN A 6 26.69 -10.69 -41.16
CA GLN A 6 25.84 -10.91 -39.98
C GLN A 6 24.95 -12.17 -40.08
N ALA A 7 24.48 -12.52 -41.28
CA ALA A 7 23.67 -13.74 -41.48
C ALA A 7 24.52 -15.04 -41.43
N MET A 8 25.81 -14.97 -41.79
CA MET A 8 26.72 -16.12 -41.79
C MET A 8 27.13 -16.56 -40.38
N LEU A 9 27.18 -15.65 -39.39
CA LEU A 9 27.53 -16.01 -38.01
C LEU A 9 26.38 -16.72 -37.28
N ALA A 10 25.12 -16.32 -37.52
CA ALA A 10 23.95 -16.97 -36.93
C ALA A 10 23.82 -18.44 -37.38
N LEU A 11 24.12 -18.72 -38.66
CA LEU A 11 24.10 -20.09 -39.20
C LEU A 11 25.27 -20.96 -38.68
N LEU A 12 26.40 -20.35 -38.31
CA LEU A 12 27.58 -21.06 -37.78
C LEU A 12 27.43 -21.44 -36.30
N VAL A 13 26.59 -20.73 -35.53
CA VAL A 13 26.27 -21.06 -34.13
C VAL A 13 25.40 -22.33 -34.04
N LEU A 14 24.55 -22.60 -35.03
CA LEU A 14 23.73 -23.81 -35.10
C LEU A 14 24.53 -25.10 -35.36
N LEU A 15 25.74 -25.01 -35.94
CA LEU A 15 26.54 -26.18 -36.35
C LEU A 15 27.61 -26.62 -35.33
N ALA A 16 27.79 -25.91 -34.22
CA ALA A 16 28.84 -26.19 -33.23
C ALA A 16 28.27 -26.73 -31.89
N ARG A 17 27.50 -27.82 -31.92
CA ARG A 17 27.14 -28.58 -30.70
C ARG A 17 27.72 -30.00 -30.74
N THR A 18 28.90 -30.18 -30.14
CA THR A 18 29.29 -31.42 -29.42
C THR A 18 30.36 -31.12 -28.37
N VAL A 19 29.98 -30.41 -27.32
CA VAL A 19 30.75 -30.41 -26.06
C VAL A 19 29.75 -30.59 -24.92
N LEU A 20 29.90 -31.68 -24.18
CA LEU A 20 29.10 -32.02 -23.00
C LEU A 20 29.30 -30.98 -21.89
N PRO A 21 28.24 -30.49 -21.22
CA PRO A 21 28.38 -29.63 -20.05
C PRO A 21 28.71 -30.44 -18.80
N SER A 22 29.54 -29.86 -17.93
CA SER A 22 29.78 -30.32 -16.57
C SER A 22 29.23 -29.28 -15.60
N GLY A 23 28.24 -29.68 -14.80
CA GLY A 23 27.53 -28.82 -13.82
C GLY A 23 26.10 -29.30 -13.60
N SER A 24 25.87 -30.00 -12.48
CA SER A 24 24.60 -30.54 -11.93
C SER A 24 23.39 -30.63 -12.88
N VAL A 25 23.27 -31.76 -13.59
CA VAL A 25 22.05 -32.15 -14.29
C VAL A 25 21.00 -32.56 -13.26
N VAL A 26 19.99 -31.71 -13.02
CA VAL A 26 18.73 -32.16 -12.40
C VAL A 26 18.01 -32.99 -13.45
N VAL A 27 18.07 -34.32 -13.32
CA VAL A 27 17.47 -35.25 -14.28
C VAL A 27 15.94 -35.13 -14.19
N ASN A 28 15.25 -34.94 -15.32
CA ASN A 28 13.78 -35.03 -15.41
C ASN A 28 13.33 -36.32 -14.68
N SER A 29 12.54 -36.16 -13.61
CA SER A 29 12.21 -37.26 -12.70
C SER A 29 11.11 -38.17 -13.25
N CYS A 30 10.32 -37.70 -14.22
CA CYS A 30 9.16 -38.40 -14.75
C CYS A 30 9.30 -38.89 -16.21
N GLY A 31 10.41 -38.57 -16.90
CA GLY A 31 10.73 -39.12 -18.22
C GLY A 31 9.79 -38.64 -19.34
N SER A 32 9.39 -37.37 -19.28
CA SER A 32 8.49 -36.72 -20.25
C SER A 32 8.98 -36.85 -21.69
N VAL A 33 8.04 -36.88 -22.64
CA VAL A 33 8.34 -36.90 -24.08
C VAL A 33 8.96 -35.55 -24.46
N ALA A 34 9.79 -35.49 -25.50
CA ALA A 34 10.49 -34.27 -25.91
C ALA A 34 9.56 -33.05 -26.20
N GLU A 35 8.29 -33.29 -26.50
CA GLU A 35 7.25 -32.27 -26.73
C GLU A 35 6.68 -31.67 -25.44
N GLN A 36 6.96 -32.30 -24.29
CA GLN A 36 6.53 -31.93 -22.94
C GLN A 36 7.67 -31.33 -22.11
N LEU A 37 8.75 -30.91 -22.76
CA LEU A 37 9.89 -30.28 -22.11
C LEU A 37 9.90 -28.80 -22.52
N CYS A 38 10.02 -27.93 -21.53
CA CYS A 38 10.10 -26.49 -21.71
C CYS A 38 8.88 -25.88 -22.42
N ASN A 39 7.69 -26.37 -22.10
CA ASN A 39 6.43 -25.95 -22.73
C ASN A 39 5.55 -25.05 -21.82
N PHE A 40 6.09 -24.59 -20.69
CA PHE A 40 5.39 -23.77 -19.70
C PHE A 40 4.17 -24.45 -19.07
N VAL A 41 4.13 -25.78 -19.05
CA VAL A 41 3.11 -26.59 -18.38
C VAL A 41 3.81 -27.63 -17.52
N CYS A 42 3.48 -27.71 -16.23
CA CYS A 42 4.02 -28.76 -15.37
C CYS A 42 3.34 -30.10 -15.66
N ASP A 43 3.93 -30.91 -16.53
CA ASP A 43 3.46 -32.26 -16.82
C ASP A 43 3.94 -33.25 -15.74
N CYS A 44 5.09 -33.00 -15.09
CA CYS A 44 5.53 -33.76 -13.91
C CYS A 44 4.92 -33.19 -12.61
N SER A 45 4.65 -34.05 -11.62
CA SER A 45 4.13 -33.64 -10.30
C SER A 45 5.07 -32.73 -9.51
N ASP A 46 6.35 -32.69 -9.87
CA ASP A 46 7.39 -31.84 -9.29
C ASP A 46 7.89 -30.74 -10.24
N CYS A 47 7.24 -30.58 -11.41
CA CYS A 47 7.65 -29.68 -12.51
C CYS A 47 9.10 -29.88 -12.98
N SER A 48 9.66 -31.08 -12.83
CA SER A 48 11.06 -31.35 -13.20
C SER A 48 11.33 -31.30 -14.71
N ASP A 49 10.31 -31.48 -15.53
CA ASP A 49 10.27 -31.28 -16.99
C ASP A 49 10.57 -29.85 -17.42
N GLU A 50 10.32 -28.92 -16.50
CA GLU A 50 10.25 -27.49 -16.73
C GLU A 50 11.49 -26.77 -16.11
N ASN A 51 12.14 -27.36 -15.10
CA ASN A 51 13.29 -26.77 -14.37
C ASN A 51 14.58 -26.51 -15.20
N GLN A 52 14.71 -27.00 -16.43
CA GLN A 52 15.89 -26.78 -17.29
C GLN A 52 15.70 -25.65 -18.32
N CYS A 53 14.58 -24.92 -18.23
CA CYS A 53 14.05 -24.14 -19.33
C CYS A 53 14.12 -22.63 -19.09
N GLY A 54 15.00 -22.17 -18.20
CA GLY A 54 15.18 -20.74 -17.95
C GLY A 54 14.61 -20.21 -16.63
N TYR A 55 14.16 -21.07 -15.69
CA TYR A 55 13.55 -20.68 -14.41
C TYR A 55 13.83 -21.67 -13.27
N LEU A 56 13.66 -21.25 -12.01
CA LEU A 56 14.08 -22.01 -10.81
C LEU A 56 13.09 -21.87 -9.63
N ARG A 57 12.35 -22.95 -9.32
CA ARG A 57 11.99 -23.43 -7.96
C ARG A 57 10.84 -24.43 -8.02
N GLY A 58 11.01 -25.53 -7.28
CA GLY A 58 10.01 -26.56 -7.06
C GLY A 58 9.02 -26.18 -5.97
N SER A 59 7.75 -26.03 -6.35
CA SER A 59 6.53 -26.36 -5.60
C SER A 59 5.35 -25.74 -6.34
N ALA A 60 4.87 -26.41 -7.41
CA ALA A 60 3.75 -25.90 -8.20
C ALA A 60 2.43 -25.96 -7.43
N VAL A 61 1.94 -24.77 -7.09
CA VAL A 61 0.50 -24.50 -7.12
C VAL A 61 0.18 -24.11 -8.57
N LEU A 62 -0.86 -24.69 -9.17
CA LEU A 62 -1.34 -24.32 -10.51
C LEU A 62 -1.53 -22.79 -10.59
N GLY A 63 -0.84 -22.13 -11.53
CA GLY A 63 -0.94 -20.70 -11.79
C GLY A 63 0.20 -19.82 -11.26
N THR A 64 1.26 -20.37 -10.66
CA THR A 64 2.47 -19.59 -10.33
C THR A 64 3.27 -19.24 -11.59
N PRO A 65 3.68 -17.97 -11.80
CA PRO A 65 4.49 -17.60 -12.96
C PRO A 65 5.87 -18.26 -12.92
N PHE A 66 6.42 -18.65 -14.08
CA PHE A 66 7.77 -19.19 -14.16
C PHE A 66 8.77 -18.04 -14.05
N THR A 67 9.63 -18.06 -13.03
CA THR A 67 10.54 -16.94 -12.72
C THR A 67 11.99 -17.38 -12.61
N CYS A 68 12.90 -16.56 -13.11
CA CYS A 68 14.33 -16.64 -12.87
C CYS A 68 14.80 -15.38 -12.15
N ASP A 69 15.09 -15.52 -10.86
CA ASP A 69 15.56 -14.48 -9.95
C ASP A 69 17.09 -14.48 -9.78
N PHE A 70 17.80 -15.37 -10.48
CA PHE A 70 19.26 -15.54 -10.41
C PHE A 70 19.86 -15.82 -9.01
N GLU A 71 19.05 -16.10 -7.98
CA GLU A 71 19.51 -16.27 -6.60
C GLU A 71 20.18 -17.63 -6.35
N ASP A 72 19.62 -18.68 -6.96
CA ASP A 72 20.12 -20.04 -6.78
C ASP A 72 21.05 -20.46 -7.95
N SER A 73 20.79 -20.02 -9.18
CA SER A 73 21.65 -20.24 -10.36
C SER A 73 21.34 -19.29 -11.52
N ASP A 74 22.07 -19.39 -12.64
CA ASP A 74 21.83 -18.61 -13.86
C ASP A 74 20.55 -19.06 -14.63
N CYS A 75 19.78 -20.01 -14.07
CA CYS A 75 18.61 -20.67 -14.65
C CYS A 75 18.81 -21.26 -16.06
N GLY A 76 20.06 -21.49 -16.47
CA GLY A 76 20.42 -21.96 -17.82
C GLY A 76 20.61 -20.85 -18.85
N TRP A 77 20.45 -19.58 -18.48
CA TRP A 77 20.82 -18.44 -19.33
C TRP A 77 22.33 -18.40 -19.52
N GLN A 78 22.77 -18.19 -20.77
CA GLN A 78 24.19 -18.24 -21.13
C GLN A 78 24.57 -17.07 -22.03
N ASP A 79 25.73 -16.47 -21.75
CA ASP A 79 26.34 -15.54 -22.70
C ASP A 79 26.84 -16.32 -23.93
N VAL A 80 26.30 -15.97 -25.10
CA VAL A 80 26.69 -16.52 -26.41
C VAL A 80 27.56 -15.54 -27.19
N GLY A 81 28.02 -14.48 -26.52
CA GLY A 81 28.90 -13.47 -27.11
C GLY A 81 30.29 -14.04 -27.37
N THR A 82 30.86 -13.71 -28.53
CA THR A 82 32.27 -14.03 -28.84
C THR A 82 33.25 -12.95 -28.36
N SER A 83 32.76 -11.96 -27.61
CA SER A 83 33.49 -10.76 -27.22
C SER A 83 33.82 -10.76 -25.72
N MET A 84 34.80 -9.97 -25.28
CA MET A 84 35.08 -9.80 -23.84
C MET A 84 34.00 -8.96 -23.13
N TYR A 85 33.09 -8.34 -23.87
CA TYR A 85 31.87 -7.71 -23.35
C TYR A 85 30.76 -8.75 -23.35
N GLY A 86 30.45 -9.28 -22.18
CA GLY A 86 29.51 -10.38 -21.99
C GLY A 86 28.78 -10.30 -20.66
N TRP A 87 27.70 -11.07 -20.55
CA TRP A 87 26.87 -11.18 -19.36
C TRP A 87 27.47 -12.15 -18.37
N VAL A 88 27.48 -11.76 -17.10
CA VAL A 88 27.89 -12.64 -16.00
C VAL A 88 26.97 -12.41 -14.80
N ARG A 89 26.82 -13.44 -13.98
CA ARG A 89 26.13 -13.31 -12.70
C ARG A 89 26.98 -12.52 -11.72
N GLY A 90 26.42 -11.44 -11.20
CA GLY A 90 27.07 -10.48 -10.33
C GLY A 90 26.29 -10.25 -9.05
N ARG A 91 26.97 -9.69 -8.05
CA ARG A 91 26.43 -9.36 -6.74
C ARG A 91 26.93 -7.98 -6.33
N ALA A 92 26.03 -7.08 -5.96
CA ALA A 92 26.39 -5.69 -5.67
C ALA A 92 27.43 -5.55 -4.54
N SER A 93 27.33 -6.35 -3.48
CA SER A 93 28.30 -6.38 -2.36
C SER A 93 29.72 -6.84 -2.72
N LEU A 94 29.91 -7.50 -3.86
CA LEU A 94 31.21 -8.02 -4.33
C LEU A 94 31.81 -7.19 -5.46
N ALA A 95 31.10 -6.19 -5.95
CA ALA A 95 31.42 -5.49 -7.18
C ALA A 95 32.23 -4.19 -6.93
N THR A 96 33.43 -4.12 -7.50
CA THR A 96 34.17 -2.86 -7.78
C THR A 96 33.69 -2.16 -9.06
N TRP A 97 32.41 -2.28 -9.40
CA TRP A 97 31.88 -2.00 -10.75
C TRP A 97 31.18 -0.65 -10.67
N GLY A 98 31.69 0.34 -11.40
CA GLY A 98 31.45 1.75 -11.09
C GLY A 98 30.03 2.25 -11.38
N MET A 99 29.26 1.63 -12.28
CA MET A 99 27.99 2.18 -12.79
C MET A 99 26.80 1.19 -12.73
N GLY A 100 26.97 -0.01 -12.16
CA GLY A 100 25.93 -1.02 -11.99
C GLY A 100 24.94 -0.72 -10.84
N PRO A 101 23.87 -1.52 -10.69
CA PRO A 101 22.89 -1.35 -9.61
C PRO A 101 23.51 -1.64 -8.23
N HIS A 102 23.14 -0.83 -7.23
CA HIS A 102 23.67 -0.91 -5.86
C HIS A 102 22.95 -1.95 -4.97
N SER A 103 21.83 -2.47 -5.45
CA SER A 103 21.04 -3.50 -4.79
C SER A 103 20.39 -4.38 -5.86
N ASP A 104 20.26 -5.65 -5.54
CA ASP A 104 19.42 -6.60 -6.26
C ASP A 104 17.93 -6.22 -6.19
N HIS A 105 17.14 -6.56 -7.22
CA HIS A 105 15.72 -6.21 -7.23
C HIS A 105 14.89 -7.21 -6.40
N THR A 106 15.16 -8.51 -6.51
CA THR A 106 14.47 -9.58 -5.77
C THR A 106 14.50 -9.38 -4.26
N MET A 107 15.69 -9.10 -3.70
CA MET A 107 15.90 -8.99 -2.25
C MET A 107 15.85 -7.54 -1.74
N GLY A 108 15.99 -6.55 -2.63
CA GLY A 108 16.12 -5.13 -2.26
C GLY A 108 17.38 -4.83 -1.43
N THR A 109 18.40 -5.70 -1.49
CA THR A 109 19.66 -5.59 -0.75
C THR A 109 20.86 -5.75 -1.68
N ASP A 110 22.06 -5.42 -1.21
CA ASP A 110 23.32 -5.65 -1.93
C ASP A 110 23.80 -7.12 -1.87
N LEU A 111 23.02 -7.98 -1.19
CA LEU A 111 23.32 -9.38 -0.96
C LEU A 111 22.66 -10.33 -1.99
N GLY A 112 21.72 -9.85 -2.81
CA GLY A 112 21.10 -10.64 -3.88
C GLY A 112 21.93 -10.70 -5.17
N TRP A 113 21.54 -11.58 -6.09
CA TRP A 113 22.26 -11.91 -7.32
C TRP A 113 21.46 -11.53 -8.56
N PHE A 114 22.12 -10.90 -9.52
CA PHE A 114 21.53 -10.52 -10.81
C PHE A 114 22.52 -10.75 -11.96
N LEU A 115 22.06 -10.70 -13.21
CA LEU A 115 22.94 -10.71 -14.37
C LEU A 115 23.40 -9.30 -14.71
N VAL A 116 24.69 -9.13 -15.00
CA VAL A 116 25.30 -7.82 -15.33
C VAL A 116 26.36 -7.96 -16.42
N THR A 117 26.50 -6.95 -17.27
CA THR A 117 27.52 -6.93 -18.32
C THR A 117 28.89 -6.47 -17.79
N MET A 118 29.95 -7.23 -18.06
CA MET A 118 31.32 -6.81 -17.71
C MET A 118 31.90 -5.82 -18.74
N SER A 119 32.31 -4.62 -18.31
CA SER A 119 32.90 -3.63 -19.22
C SER A 119 34.37 -3.94 -19.58
N PRO A 120 34.77 -4.06 -20.87
CA PRO A 120 36.18 -4.06 -21.26
C PRO A 120 36.75 -2.63 -21.35
N PRO A 121 38.08 -2.44 -21.21
CA PRO A 121 38.70 -1.12 -21.34
C PRO A 121 38.64 -0.61 -22.79
N ALA A 122 37.78 0.41 -22.98
CA ALA A 122 37.71 1.44 -24.01
C ALA A 122 38.28 1.17 -25.44
N LYS A 123 37.39 1.39 -26.44
CA LYS A 123 37.61 1.81 -27.86
C LYS A 123 37.20 0.87 -28.99
N THR A 124 36.24 -0.03 -28.81
CA THR A 124 35.58 -0.75 -29.92
C THR A 124 34.09 -0.94 -29.66
N ALA A 125 33.25 -0.77 -30.68
CA ALA A 125 31.85 -1.19 -30.60
C ALA A 125 31.79 -2.69 -30.27
N ALA A 126 30.99 -3.04 -29.27
CA ALA A 126 30.80 -4.41 -28.82
C ALA A 126 29.34 -4.63 -28.44
N THR A 127 28.86 -5.86 -28.65
CA THR A 127 27.52 -6.27 -28.25
C THR A 127 27.65 -7.51 -27.36
N ALA A 128 27.05 -7.44 -26.17
CA ALA A 128 26.91 -8.58 -25.26
C ALA A 128 25.61 -9.32 -25.61
N TRP A 129 25.66 -10.65 -25.70
CA TRP A 129 24.55 -11.50 -26.15
C TRP A 129 24.23 -12.54 -25.11
N LEU A 130 23.07 -12.43 -24.45
CA LEU A 130 22.57 -13.43 -23.51
C LEU A 130 21.47 -14.23 -24.20
N SER A 131 21.57 -15.55 -24.16
CA SER A 131 20.60 -16.48 -24.73
C SER A 131 19.95 -17.32 -23.64
N SER A 132 18.63 -17.49 -23.74
CA SER A 132 17.89 -18.42 -22.89
C SER A 132 18.15 -19.87 -23.28
N PRO A 133 17.79 -20.84 -22.42
CA PRO A 133 17.52 -22.21 -22.85
C PRO A 133 16.46 -22.28 -23.96
N GLU A 134 16.38 -23.44 -24.60
CA GLU A 134 15.45 -23.71 -25.69
C GLU A 134 14.05 -23.99 -25.12
N MET A 135 13.06 -23.19 -25.51
CA MET A 135 11.66 -23.29 -25.06
C MET A 135 10.77 -23.71 -26.23
N ARG A 136 9.55 -24.19 -25.94
CA ARG A 136 8.56 -24.64 -26.93
C ARG A 136 7.16 -24.13 -26.59
N GLU A 137 6.30 -24.05 -27.60
CA GLU A 137 4.84 -23.91 -27.46
C GLU A 137 4.38 -22.71 -26.59
N ALA A 138 4.86 -21.51 -26.92
CA ALA A 138 4.36 -20.30 -26.27
C ALA A 138 2.93 -19.97 -26.75
N ALA A 139 2.02 -19.79 -25.80
CA ALA A 139 0.67 -19.29 -26.04
C ALA A 139 0.66 -17.86 -26.58
N ALA A 140 -0.39 -17.48 -27.32
CA ALA A 140 -0.55 -16.13 -27.85
C ALA A 140 -0.58 -15.05 -26.75
N THR A 141 -0.98 -15.44 -25.54
CA THR A 141 -1.08 -14.59 -24.35
C THR A 141 0.21 -14.51 -23.54
N CYS A 142 1.28 -15.14 -24.02
CA CYS A 142 2.56 -15.15 -23.34
C CYS A 142 3.07 -13.72 -23.14
N GLU A 143 3.46 -13.43 -21.91
CA GLU A 143 3.98 -12.13 -21.49
C GLU A 143 5.29 -12.34 -20.74
N ILE A 144 6.35 -11.68 -21.21
CA ILE A 144 7.68 -11.71 -20.61
C ILE A 144 7.86 -10.40 -19.85
N ARG A 145 8.14 -10.50 -18.55
CA ARG A 145 8.52 -9.37 -17.70
C ARG A 145 9.93 -9.56 -17.19
N THR A 146 10.73 -8.51 -17.16
CA THR A 146 12.01 -8.52 -16.46
C THR A 146 12.35 -7.13 -15.99
N TRP A 147 13.13 -7.05 -14.92
CA TRP A 147 13.68 -5.81 -14.41
C TRP A 147 15.06 -5.60 -15.01
N TYR A 148 15.29 -4.42 -15.58
CA TYR A 148 16.57 -4.04 -16.14
C TYR A 148 17.05 -2.72 -15.53
N HIS A 149 18.37 -2.61 -15.39
CA HIS A 149 19.05 -1.37 -15.05
C HIS A 149 20.04 -1.06 -16.17
N LEU A 150 19.93 0.12 -16.79
CA LEU A 150 20.83 0.52 -17.88
C LEU A 150 21.50 1.86 -17.54
N SER A 151 22.80 1.80 -17.27
CA SER A 151 23.63 2.96 -16.98
C SER A 151 24.69 3.15 -18.08
N TRP A 152 24.92 4.38 -18.51
CA TRP A 152 25.94 4.65 -19.52
C TRP A 152 26.53 6.05 -19.43
N SER A 153 27.76 6.19 -19.93
CA SER A 153 28.47 7.46 -20.07
C SER A 153 29.16 7.56 -21.43
N CYS A 154 28.92 8.62 -22.21
CA CYS A 154 29.67 8.92 -23.45
C CYS A 154 30.59 10.14 -23.23
N GLU A 155 31.78 10.13 -23.83
CA GLU A 155 32.60 11.34 -23.97
C GLU A 155 32.01 12.25 -25.06
N SER A 156 31.78 13.54 -24.76
CA SER A 156 31.19 14.47 -25.73
C SER A 156 32.24 14.90 -26.77
N THR A 157 32.19 14.35 -27.98
CA THR A 157 32.85 14.98 -29.13
C THR A 157 31.93 16.08 -29.66
N GLN A 158 32.30 17.34 -29.45
CA GLN A 158 31.67 18.48 -30.08
C GLN A 158 31.70 18.29 -31.61
N GLY A 159 30.53 18.20 -32.26
CA GLY A 159 30.41 18.55 -33.68
C GLY A 159 29.77 17.57 -34.66
N LEU A 160 29.08 16.50 -34.28
CA LEU A 160 28.28 15.69 -35.23
C LEU A 160 26.88 15.40 -34.66
N ASN A 161 25.85 15.70 -35.45
CA ASN A 161 24.45 15.40 -35.13
C ASN A 161 24.27 13.87 -34.99
N GLN A 162 23.68 13.46 -33.86
CA GLN A 162 23.44 12.10 -33.38
C GLN A 162 24.68 11.39 -32.79
N THR A 163 24.87 11.53 -31.48
CA THR A 163 25.60 10.55 -30.68
C THR A 163 24.80 9.24 -30.65
N GLU A 164 25.31 8.19 -31.30
CA GLU A 164 24.81 6.82 -31.11
C GLU A 164 24.88 6.47 -29.60
N ARG A 165 23.82 5.89 -29.05
CA ARG A 165 23.64 5.58 -27.62
C ARG A 165 23.53 4.08 -27.43
N PRO A 166 23.84 3.55 -26.23
CA PRO A 166 23.63 2.14 -25.95
C PRO A 166 22.13 1.81 -25.90
N VAL A 167 21.79 0.65 -26.46
CA VAL A 167 20.40 0.16 -26.55
C VAL A 167 20.38 -1.29 -26.08
N LEU A 168 19.55 -1.57 -25.07
CA LEU A 168 19.19 -2.92 -24.67
C LEU A 168 18.00 -3.38 -25.51
N ARG A 169 18.09 -4.57 -26.10
CA ARG A 169 17.04 -5.16 -26.93
C ARG A 169 16.73 -6.57 -26.44
N LEU A 170 15.46 -6.94 -26.51
CA LEU A 170 14.98 -8.30 -26.35
C LEU A 170 14.44 -8.77 -27.69
N ALA A 171 14.96 -9.89 -28.17
CA ALA A 171 14.52 -10.54 -29.40
C ALA A 171 14.17 -12.01 -29.14
N VAL A 172 13.33 -12.57 -30.01
CA VAL A 172 13.04 -14.00 -30.08
C VAL A 172 13.67 -14.58 -31.35
N ALA A 173 14.32 -15.73 -31.21
CA ALA A 173 14.85 -16.51 -32.32
C ALA A 173 13.97 -17.75 -32.52
N HIS A 174 13.35 -17.88 -33.69
CA HIS A 174 12.56 -19.04 -34.09
C HIS A 174 12.62 -19.21 -35.63
N LYS A 175 12.57 -20.45 -36.15
CA LYS A 175 12.52 -20.73 -37.61
C LYS A 175 13.59 -20.01 -38.46
N ASP A 176 14.82 -19.91 -37.96
CA ASP A 176 15.94 -19.16 -38.57
C ASP A 176 15.74 -17.63 -38.67
N GLU A 177 14.66 -17.08 -38.11
CA GLU A 177 14.42 -15.65 -37.99
C GLU A 177 14.72 -15.15 -36.57
N VAL A 178 15.22 -13.92 -36.47
CA VAL A 178 15.39 -13.21 -35.20
C VAL A 178 14.53 -11.96 -35.25
N VAL A 179 13.54 -11.92 -34.36
CA VAL A 179 12.50 -10.89 -34.33
C VAL A 179 12.59 -10.10 -33.04
N GLU A 180 12.70 -8.78 -33.15
CA GLU A 180 12.79 -7.89 -31.99
C GLU A 180 11.41 -7.77 -31.32
N LEU A 181 11.36 -7.96 -30.01
CA LEU A 181 10.14 -7.83 -29.20
C LEU A 181 10.08 -6.50 -28.46
N TRP A 182 11.23 -5.98 -28.03
CA TRP A 182 11.31 -4.79 -27.20
C TRP A 182 12.70 -4.15 -27.28
N GLN A 183 12.75 -2.82 -27.09
CA GLN A 183 13.99 -2.07 -26.93
C GLN A 183 13.87 -0.93 -25.90
N SER A 184 14.99 -0.60 -25.26
CA SER A 184 15.06 0.42 -24.20
C SER A 184 14.88 1.85 -24.72
N ARG A 185 14.19 2.68 -23.93
CA ARG A 185 13.93 4.11 -24.23
C ARG A 185 15.20 4.98 -24.12
N GLU A 186 15.21 6.13 -24.79
CA GLU A 186 16.37 7.03 -24.94
C GLU A 186 16.93 7.71 -23.65
N ARG A 187 16.28 7.54 -22.49
CA ARG A 187 16.59 8.28 -21.27
C ARG A 187 17.26 7.35 -20.24
N SER A 188 18.45 7.74 -19.77
CA SER A 188 19.02 7.13 -18.57
C SER A 188 18.21 7.57 -17.35
N SER A 189 17.88 6.62 -16.49
CA SER A 189 17.26 6.86 -15.20
C SER A 189 17.96 5.99 -14.16
N GLU A 190 18.17 6.55 -12.98
CA GLU A 190 18.80 5.86 -11.86
C GLU A 190 17.76 4.90 -11.25
N GLY A 191 18.02 3.59 -11.31
CA GLY A 191 17.16 2.56 -10.69
C GLY A 191 16.74 1.43 -11.63
N TRP A 192 16.06 0.43 -11.05
CA TRP A 192 15.50 -0.71 -11.77
C TRP A 192 14.24 -0.29 -12.53
N HIS A 193 14.11 -0.74 -13.77
CA HIS A 193 12.98 -0.48 -14.65
C HIS A 193 12.38 -1.79 -15.15
N GLN A 194 11.06 -1.86 -15.20
CA GLN A 194 10.38 -3.03 -15.73
C GLN A 194 10.27 -2.93 -17.25
N LEU A 195 10.70 -3.97 -17.97
CA LEU A 195 10.33 -4.18 -19.36
C LEU A 195 9.25 -5.25 -19.46
N VAL A 196 8.35 -5.05 -20.44
CA VAL A 196 7.26 -5.97 -20.75
C VAL A 196 7.29 -6.21 -22.25
N ALA A 197 7.33 -7.48 -22.64
CA ALA A 197 7.39 -7.90 -24.04
C ALA A 197 6.42 -9.05 -24.28
N TYR A 198 5.82 -9.07 -25.48
CA TYR A 198 4.86 -10.08 -25.89
C TYR A 198 5.43 -10.81 -27.10
N PRO A 199 5.85 -12.08 -26.99
CA PRO A 199 6.34 -12.85 -28.14
C PRO A 199 5.23 -13.24 -29.13
N GLY A 200 3.97 -13.26 -28.68
CA GLY A 200 2.86 -13.81 -29.46
C GLY A 200 2.90 -15.34 -29.51
N ARG A 201 2.07 -15.94 -30.37
CA ARG A 201 2.00 -17.40 -30.50
C ARG A 201 3.24 -17.96 -31.20
N ILE A 202 3.90 -18.93 -30.57
CA ILE A 202 5.04 -19.64 -31.17
C ILE A 202 4.87 -21.14 -30.98
N MET A 203 4.63 -21.87 -32.08
CA MET A 203 4.41 -23.32 -32.08
C MET A 203 5.73 -24.12 -32.07
N GLU A 204 6.85 -23.50 -32.45
CA GLU A 204 8.13 -24.21 -32.61
C GLU A 204 9.08 -23.94 -31.44
N GLN A 205 10.28 -24.53 -31.52
CA GLN A 205 11.36 -24.20 -30.60
C GLN A 205 11.79 -22.75 -30.78
N PHE A 206 11.99 -22.06 -29.67
CA PHE A 206 12.46 -20.69 -29.69
C PHE A 206 13.40 -20.40 -28.52
N GLN A 207 14.21 -19.36 -28.70
CA GLN A 207 15.07 -18.81 -27.65
C GLN A 207 14.89 -17.31 -27.55
N LEU A 208 14.97 -16.78 -26.34
CA LEU A 208 15.04 -15.35 -26.09
C LEU A 208 16.50 -14.91 -26.10
N ILE A 209 16.74 -13.74 -26.68
CA ILE A 209 18.06 -13.15 -26.83
C ILE A 209 18.01 -11.72 -26.31
N PHE A 210 18.73 -11.45 -25.22
CA PHE A 210 19.02 -10.09 -24.79
C PHE A 210 20.32 -9.63 -25.44
N SER A 211 20.28 -8.49 -26.09
CA SER A 211 21.47 -7.87 -26.67
C SER A 211 21.64 -6.45 -26.13
N LEU A 212 22.80 -6.16 -25.55
CA LEU A 212 23.20 -4.80 -25.18
C LEU A 212 24.31 -4.35 -26.12
N THR A 213 24.03 -3.39 -26.98
CA THR A 213 25.01 -2.82 -27.92
C THR A 213 25.55 -1.52 -27.35
N GLN A 214 26.88 -1.41 -27.19
CA GLN A 214 27.54 -0.17 -26.80
C GLN A 214 28.29 0.47 -27.99
N PRO A 215 28.09 1.78 -28.24
CA PRO A 215 28.85 2.54 -29.24
C PRO A 215 30.33 2.69 -28.86
N PRO A 216 31.24 2.94 -29.83
CA PRO A 216 32.69 3.04 -29.57
C PRO A 216 33.10 4.13 -28.57
N THR A 217 32.28 5.18 -28.42
CA THR A 217 32.54 6.38 -27.61
C THR A 217 31.86 6.36 -26.25
N CYS A 218 31.17 5.27 -25.91
CA CYS A 218 30.29 5.17 -24.76
C CYS A 218 30.55 3.88 -23.99
N GLY A 219 30.70 3.97 -22.68
CA GLY A 219 30.68 2.82 -21.79
C GLY A 219 29.26 2.58 -21.29
N ALA A 220 28.72 1.38 -21.47
CA ALA A 220 27.40 1.00 -21.00
C ALA A 220 27.45 -0.24 -20.11
N GLU A 221 26.75 -0.18 -18.99
CA GLU A 221 26.57 -1.27 -18.04
C GLU A 221 25.07 -1.56 -17.91
N GLY A 222 24.68 -2.78 -18.30
CA GLY A 222 23.33 -3.28 -18.16
C GLY A 222 23.27 -4.35 -17.07
N ALA A 223 22.20 -4.35 -16.29
CA ALA A 223 21.84 -5.44 -15.42
C ALA A 223 20.41 -5.92 -15.71
N LEU A 224 20.17 -7.21 -15.48
CA LEU A 224 18.89 -7.90 -15.64
C LEU A 224 18.61 -8.73 -14.39
N ASP A 225 17.38 -8.67 -13.92
CA ASP A 225 16.88 -9.45 -12.79
C ASP A 225 15.42 -9.87 -13.01
N ASP A 226 14.96 -10.88 -12.28
CA ASP A 226 13.55 -11.32 -12.21
C ASP A 226 12.91 -11.55 -13.60
N ILE A 227 13.45 -12.47 -14.40
CA ILE A 227 12.84 -12.83 -15.69
C ILE A 227 11.61 -13.72 -15.45
N MET A 228 10.43 -13.16 -15.65
CA MET A 228 9.15 -13.82 -15.40
C MET A 228 8.39 -14.09 -16.71
N PHE A 229 7.84 -15.30 -16.83
CA PHE A 229 6.95 -15.73 -17.90
C PHE A 229 5.53 -15.90 -17.35
N ARG A 230 4.59 -15.12 -17.88
CA ARG A 230 3.18 -15.14 -17.48
C ARG A 230 2.32 -15.60 -18.65
N ASN A 231 1.36 -16.49 -18.38
CA ASN A 231 0.38 -16.99 -19.34
C ASN A 231 0.99 -17.53 -20.65
N CYS A 232 2.19 -18.11 -20.56
CA CYS A 232 2.90 -18.67 -21.71
C CYS A 232 2.52 -20.13 -21.99
N GLY A 233 2.02 -20.86 -20.99
CA GLY A 233 1.49 -22.21 -21.16
C GLY A 233 0.16 -22.21 -21.91
N LEU A 234 -0.05 -23.25 -22.72
CA LEU A 234 -1.29 -23.45 -23.46
C LEU A 234 -2.44 -23.85 -22.51
N PRO A 235 -3.71 -23.60 -22.88
CA PRO A 235 -4.86 -23.88 -22.00
C PRO A 235 -4.93 -25.35 -21.55
N GLU A 236 -5.31 -25.57 -20.29
CA GLU A 236 -5.38 -26.90 -19.68
C GLU A 236 -6.33 -27.85 -20.41
N VAL A 237 -5.91 -29.12 -20.50
CA VAL A 237 -6.68 -30.22 -21.08
C VAL A 237 -7.29 -31.05 -19.96
N GLY A 238 -8.61 -31.13 -19.83
CA GLY A 238 -9.21 -32.02 -18.82
C GLY A 238 -10.62 -31.72 -18.31
N LYS A 239 -11.24 -30.57 -18.65
CA LYS A 239 -12.65 -30.35 -18.27
C LYS A 239 -13.56 -31.27 -19.08
N GLN A 240 -14.33 -32.10 -18.38
CA GLN A 240 -15.23 -33.10 -18.96
C GLN A 240 -16.44 -32.46 -19.70
N ALA A 241 -16.73 -31.19 -19.43
CA ALA A 241 -17.71 -30.36 -20.13
C ALA A 241 -17.25 -28.89 -20.19
N CYS A 242 -17.41 -28.24 -21.35
CA CYS A 242 -17.20 -26.79 -21.49
C CYS A 242 -18.43 -26.01 -21.00
N GLU A 243 -18.24 -24.77 -20.57
CA GLU A 243 -19.32 -23.87 -20.13
C GLU A 243 -20.28 -23.52 -21.29
N ALA A 244 -21.48 -23.04 -20.98
CA ALA A 244 -22.59 -22.90 -21.94
C ALA A 244 -22.32 -21.98 -23.16
N GLN A 245 -21.24 -21.19 -23.15
CA GLN A 245 -20.81 -20.30 -24.24
C GLN A 245 -19.41 -20.65 -24.81
N ALA A 246 -18.82 -21.77 -24.36
CA ALA A 246 -17.51 -22.23 -24.76
C ALA A 246 -17.58 -23.52 -25.59
N SER A 247 -16.79 -23.57 -26.65
CA SER A 247 -16.62 -24.70 -27.56
C SER A 247 -15.32 -25.44 -27.26
N ARG A 248 -15.31 -26.76 -27.49
CA ARG A 248 -14.17 -27.62 -27.16
C ARG A 248 -13.20 -27.70 -28.33
N CYS A 249 -11.92 -27.39 -28.10
CA CYS A 249 -10.85 -27.67 -29.05
C CYS A 249 -10.66 -29.19 -29.21
N PRO A 250 -10.21 -29.70 -30.38
CA PRO A 250 -9.85 -31.10 -30.57
C PRO A 250 -8.80 -31.59 -29.56
N ARG A 251 -7.83 -30.72 -29.20
CA ARG A 251 -6.86 -30.96 -28.11
C ARG A 251 -7.51 -31.16 -26.73
N GLY A 252 -8.75 -30.75 -26.53
CA GLY A 252 -9.54 -30.99 -25.33
C GLY A 252 -9.63 -29.83 -24.34
N SER A 253 -9.04 -28.69 -24.66
CA SER A 253 -9.26 -27.39 -24.00
C SER A 253 -10.61 -26.77 -24.39
N CYS A 254 -11.10 -25.79 -23.61
CA CYS A 254 -12.33 -25.06 -23.89
C CYS A 254 -12.01 -23.60 -24.22
N LEU A 255 -12.55 -23.10 -25.34
CA LEU A 255 -12.42 -21.72 -25.77
C LEU A 255 -13.79 -21.08 -25.98
N GLU A 256 -13.91 -19.78 -25.74
CA GLU A 256 -15.14 -19.05 -26.04
C GLU A 256 -15.39 -18.96 -27.54
N GLN A 257 -16.66 -18.97 -27.95
CA GLN A 257 -17.03 -18.97 -29.37
C GLN A 257 -16.48 -17.77 -30.16
N HIS A 258 -16.22 -16.64 -29.49
CA HIS A 258 -15.74 -15.40 -30.10
C HIS A 258 -14.22 -15.37 -30.37
N ARG A 259 -13.49 -16.39 -29.89
CA ARG A 259 -12.05 -16.63 -30.09
C ARG A 259 -11.76 -17.55 -31.28
N PHE A 260 -12.79 -18.20 -31.83
CA PHE A 260 -12.65 -18.96 -33.06
C PHE A 260 -12.65 -18.03 -34.26
N CYS A 261 -11.76 -18.30 -35.22
CA CYS A 261 -11.62 -17.56 -36.46
C CYS A 261 -11.30 -16.08 -36.22
N ASP A 262 -10.34 -15.82 -35.35
CA ASP A 262 -9.92 -14.48 -34.96
C ASP A 262 -8.45 -14.18 -35.29
N GLY A 263 -7.79 -15.05 -36.05
CA GLY A 263 -6.43 -14.88 -36.53
C GLY A 263 -5.35 -15.30 -35.53
N THR A 264 -5.75 -15.80 -34.34
CA THR A 264 -4.83 -16.27 -33.32
C THR A 264 -5.09 -17.74 -32.99
N ASP A 265 -4.05 -18.58 -33.00
CA ASP A 265 -4.17 -19.96 -32.51
C ASP A 265 -4.19 -19.97 -30.96
N ASP A 266 -5.39 -19.97 -30.40
CA ASP A 266 -5.67 -20.08 -28.97
C ASP A 266 -5.79 -21.57 -28.53
N CYS A 267 -6.15 -22.49 -29.45
CA CYS A 267 -6.32 -23.92 -29.13
C CYS A 267 -5.00 -24.66 -28.91
N GLY A 268 -3.89 -24.18 -29.48
CA GLY A 268 -2.61 -24.87 -29.43
C GLY A 268 -2.26 -25.65 -30.71
N ASP A 269 -3.27 -26.03 -31.48
CA ASP A 269 -3.17 -26.91 -32.64
C ASP A 269 -3.73 -26.27 -33.93
N ASN A 270 -4.01 -24.97 -33.89
CA ASN A 270 -4.57 -24.17 -34.98
C ASN A 270 -5.93 -24.70 -35.49
N SER A 271 -6.66 -25.41 -34.65
CA SER A 271 -7.95 -25.99 -34.99
C SER A 271 -9.10 -24.98 -34.96
N ASP A 272 -8.98 -23.97 -34.11
CA ASP A 272 -9.84 -22.79 -34.04
C ASP A 272 -9.76 -21.92 -35.29
N GLU A 273 -8.56 -21.79 -35.86
CA GLU A 273 -8.29 -21.03 -37.10
C GLU A 273 -8.32 -21.91 -38.36
N GLY A 274 -8.72 -23.17 -38.23
CA GLY A 274 -8.72 -24.14 -39.31
C GLY A 274 -9.72 -23.81 -40.44
N MET A 275 -9.34 -24.11 -41.69
CA MET A 275 -10.17 -23.85 -42.88
C MET A 275 -11.57 -24.50 -42.84
N ALA A 276 -11.75 -25.60 -42.10
CA ALA A 276 -13.04 -26.25 -41.92
C ALA A 276 -14.01 -25.43 -41.03
N GLN A 277 -13.48 -24.75 -40.02
CA GLN A 277 -14.22 -23.95 -39.06
C GLN A 277 -14.45 -22.52 -39.59
N CYS A 278 -13.44 -21.94 -40.23
CA CYS A 278 -13.42 -20.53 -40.64
C CYS A 278 -13.81 -20.27 -42.10
N LYS A 279 -14.39 -21.26 -42.78
CA LYS A 279 -14.71 -21.19 -44.22
C LYS A 279 -15.57 -19.99 -44.63
N ASN A 280 -16.44 -19.51 -43.75
CA ASN A 280 -17.37 -18.39 -44.01
C ASN A 280 -16.87 -17.05 -43.47
N PHE A 281 -15.68 -17.00 -42.89
CA PHE A 281 -15.05 -15.75 -42.45
C PHE A 281 -14.25 -15.16 -43.60
N THR A 282 -14.24 -13.84 -43.71
CA THR A 282 -13.40 -13.13 -44.69
C THR A 282 -12.18 -12.60 -43.96
N HIS A 283 -11.00 -13.03 -44.37
CA HIS A 283 -9.73 -12.63 -43.77
C HIS A 283 -8.95 -11.73 -44.73
N CYS A 284 -8.41 -10.62 -44.21
CA CYS A 284 -7.53 -9.73 -44.95
C CYS A 284 -6.28 -9.41 -44.11
N SER A 285 -5.19 -10.15 -44.37
CA SER A 285 -3.89 -10.00 -43.68
C SER A 285 -2.97 -8.95 -44.30
N PHE A 286 -3.39 -8.29 -45.38
CA PHE A 286 -2.56 -7.36 -46.16
C PHE A 286 -1.27 -7.91 -46.78
N ASP A 287 -0.95 -9.21 -46.65
CA ASP A 287 0.30 -9.80 -47.20
C ASP A 287 0.42 -9.76 -48.71
N TYR A 288 -0.70 -9.71 -49.42
CA TYR A 288 -0.73 -9.71 -50.89
C TYR A 288 -1.21 -8.38 -51.46
N ASP A 289 -2.33 -7.86 -50.97
CA ASP A 289 -2.97 -6.63 -51.45
C ASP A 289 -3.79 -5.96 -50.32
N LEU A 290 -4.59 -4.95 -50.66
CA LEU A 290 -5.53 -4.30 -49.73
C LEU A 290 -6.87 -5.03 -49.64
N CYS A 291 -6.95 -6.24 -50.20
CA CYS A 291 -8.18 -6.98 -50.40
C CYS A 291 -9.21 -6.12 -51.15
N ASP A 292 -10.43 -6.01 -50.61
CA ASP A 292 -11.48 -5.12 -51.14
C ASP A 292 -11.54 -3.75 -50.43
N TRP A 293 -10.56 -3.40 -49.61
CA TRP A 293 -10.56 -2.14 -48.85
C TRP A 293 -9.93 -1.00 -49.64
N GLU A 294 -10.54 0.18 -49.56
CA GLU A 294 -10.11 1.38 -50.27
C GLU A 294 -9.53 2.39 -49.30
N VAL A 295 -8.35 2.91 -49.62
CA VAL A 295 -7.69 3.96 -48.84
C VAL A 295 -8.03 5.33 -49.42
N ALA A 296 -8.40 6.30 -48.57
CA ALA A 296 -8.70 7.65 -49.01
C ALA A 296 -7.47 8.36 -49.64
N ALA A 297 -7.73 9.16 -50.68
CA ALA A 297 -6.70 9.89 -51.40
C ALA A 297 -6.31 11.20 -50.69
N GLY A 298 -5.03 11.35 -50.33
CA GLY A 298 -4.44 12.58 -49.77
C GLY A 298 -3.77 12.35 -48.40
N PRO A 299 -2.59 12.93 -48.12
CA PRO A 299 -1.87 12.71 -46.86
C PRO A 299 -2.60 13.31 -45.65
N PRO A 300 -2.60 12.65 -44.48
CA PRO A 300 -2.00 11.33 -44.20
C PRO A 300 -2.84 10.16 -44.77
N VAL A 301 -2.16 9.13 -45.29
CA VAL A 301 -2.74 7.95 -45.97
C VAL A 301 -2.32 6.68 -45.24
N TRP A 302 -3.19 5.65 -45.19
CA TRP A 302 -2.77 4.31 -44.76
C TRP A 302 -1.79 3.70 -45.77
N GLY A 303 -0.57 3.45 -45.33
CA GLY A 303 0.50 2.87 -46.15
C GLY A 303 0.69 1.39 -45.85
N ARG A 304 0.62 0.53 -46.88
CA ARG A 304 0.97 -0.89 -46.79
C ARG A 304 2.49 -1.06 -46.86
N ASN A 305 3.11 -1.61 -45.82
CA ASN A 305 4.54 -1.82 -45.79
C ASN A 305 4.95 -2.98 -44.85
N THR A 306 6.24 -3.30 -44.82
CA THR A 306 6.82 -4.33 -43.94
C THR A 306 7.81 -3.71 -42.97
N SER A 307 8.06 -4.39 -41.85
CA SER A 307 9.09 -3.97 -40.88
C SER A 307 10.50 -3.98 -41.48
N LEU A 308 10.79 -4.85 -42.45
CA LEU A 308 12.07 -4.86 -43.17
C LEU A 308 12.34 -3.56 -43.96
N ASN A 309 11.30 -2.98 -44.56
CA ASN A 309 11.43 -1.78 -45.39
C ASN A 309 11.39 -0.47 -44.58
N LEU A 310 10.63 -0.44 -43.49
CA LEU A 310 10.45 0.74 -42.65
C LEU A 310 11.63 1.02 -41.70
N GLY A 311 12.53 0.05 -41.52
CA GLY A 311 13.72 0.18 -40.69
C GLY A 311 13.51 -0.20 -39.22
N ILE A 312 14.37 0.29 -38.33
CA ILE A 312 14.42 -0.04 -36.90
C ILE A 312 13.98 1.12 -35.99
N SER A 313 13.14 2.01 -36.50
CA SER A 313 12.62 3.15 -35.73
C SER A 313 11.76 2.67 -34.57
N TYR A 314 11.90 3.33 -33.41
CA TYR A 314 11.33 2.86 -32.15
C TYR A 314 9.83 2.65 -32.13
N SER A 315 9.06 3.47 -32.84
CA SER A 315 7.60 3.40 -32.82
C SER A 315 6.99 2.43 -33.84
N ILE A 316 7.78 1.85 -34.76
CA ILE A 316 7.26 1.04 -35.86
C ILE A 316 7.07 -0.42 -35.41
N PRO A 317 5.98 -1.11 -35.81
CA PRO A 317 5.84 -2.54 -35.54
C PRO A 317 7.05 -3.33 -36.05
N THR A 318 7.60 -4.20 -35.21
CA THR A 318 8.82 -4.98 -35.55
C THR A 318 8.53 -6.18 -36.45
N ARG A 319 7.26 -6.60 -36.50
CA ARG A 319 6.72 -7.76 -37.23
C ARG A 319 5.23 -7.57 -37.51
N ASP A 320 4.71 -8.31 -38.47
CA ASP A 320 3.26 -8.44 -38.70
C ASP A 320 2.60 -9.31 -37.61
N HIS A 321 1.28 -9.25 -37.53
CA HIS A 321 0.52 -10.13 -36.65
C HIS A 321 0.31 -11.51 -37.29
N SER A 322 -0.02 -11.55 -38.58
CA SER A 322 -0.46 -12.75 -39.33
C SER A 322 0.46 -13.96 -39.18
N ASN A 323 1.78 -13.74 -39.32
CA ASN A 323 2.76 -14.82 -39.26
C ASN A 323 3.94 -14.51 -38.33
N ASN A 324 3.80 -13.49 -37.48
CA ASN A 324 4.81 -13.07 -36.51
C ASN A 324 6.20 -12.82 -37.14
N SER A 325 6.25 -12.34 -38.39
CA SER A 325 7.45 -12.20 -39.22
C SER A 325 7.76 -10.74 -39.55
N ARG A 326 9.04 -10.45 -39.79
CA ARG A 326 9.47 -9.10 -40.22
C ARG A 326 9.11 -8.81 -41.68
N ALA A 327 8.86 -9.86 -42.46
CA ALA A 327 8.58 -9.79 -43.88
C ALA A 327 7.08 -9.65 -44.21
N GLY A 328 6.19 -9.92 -43.24
CA GLY A 328 4.75 -9.74 -43.40
C GLY A 328 4.37 -8.27 -43.56
N PHE A 329 3.24 -8.04 -44.23
CA PHE A 329 2.77 -6.68 -44.52
C PHE A 329 1.65 -6.26 -43.59
N PHE A 330 1.67 -5.01 -43.16
CA PHE A 330 0.59 -4.39 -42.40
C PHE A 330 0.31 -2.98 -42.93
N LEU A 331 -0.81 -2.40 -42.50
CA LEU A 331 -1.15 -1.01 -42.78
C LEU A 331 -0.64 -0.11 -41.66
N HIS A 332 0.01 0.99 -41.99
CA HIS A 332 0.51 1.95 -40.99
C HIS A 332 0.31 3.41 -41.41
N VAL A 333 0.31 4.27 -40.40
CA VAL A 333 0.29 5.72 -40.48
C VAL A 333 1.42 6.22 -39.58
N SER A 334 2.35 6.98 -40.16
CA SER A 334 3.46 7.59 -39.43
C SER A 334 3.36 9.12 -39.50
N SER A 335 3.77 9.80 -38.44
CA SER A 335 3.82 11.27 -38.42
C SER A 335 5.01 11.77 -39.26
N ASP A 336 4.77 12.32 -40.45
CA ASP A 336 5.84 12.98 -41.22
C ASP A 336 6.15 14.35 -40.58
N PRO A 337 7.41 14.65 -40.20
CA PRO A 337 7.80 15.92 -39.59
C PRO A 337 7.55 17.15 -40.48
N THR A 338 7.27 16.95 -41.77
CA THR A 338 6.99 18.04 -42.72
C THR A 338 5.50 18.39 -42.86
N THR A 339 4.60 17.56 -42.33
CA THR A 339 3.15 17.79 -42.39
C THR A 339 2.63 18.42 -41.09
N GLN A 340 1.99 19.59 -41.19
CA GLN A 340 1.35 20.26 -40.04
C GLN A 340 0.41 19.29 -39.30
N ALA A 341 0.52 19.30 -37.97
CA ALA A 341 -0.24 18.46 -37.05
C ALA A 341 -1.76 18.52 -37.31
N GLY A 342 -2.39 17.35 -37.54
CA GLY A 342 -3.85 17.20 -37.45
C GLY A 342 -4.57 16.43 -38.57
N GLY A 343 -3.89 15.74 -39.48
CA GLY A 343 -4.58 14.94 -40.51
C GLY A 343 -5.09 13.58 -40.01
N THR A 344 -6.18 13.07 -40.59
CA THR A 344 -6.77 11.75 -40.29
C THR A 344 -6.68 10.85 -41.52
N ALA A 345 -6.01 9.69 -41.41
CA ALA A 345 -5.96 8.70 -42.47
C ALA A 345 -7.22 7.83 -42.44
N GLN A 346 -7.85 7.59 -43.60
CA GLN A 346 -9.12 6.87 -43.67
C GLN A 346 -8.99 5.62 -44.54
N LEU A 347 -9.48 4.49 -44.02
CA LEU A 347 -9.61 3.21 -44.71
C LEU A 347 -11.09 2.83 -44.73
N SER A 348 -11.65 2.60 -45.91
CA SER A 348 -13.07 2.31 -46.10
C SER A 348 -13.30 0.93 -46.69
N SER A 349 -14.30 0.24 -46.18
CA SER A 349 -14.70 -1.08 -46.67
C SER A 349 -15.67 -1.01 -47.85
N PRO A 350 -15.89 -2.13 -48.55
CA PRO A 350 -17.07 -2.30 -49.40
C PRO A 350 -18.38 -2.16 -48.61
N THR A 351 -19.49 -2.01 -49.32
CA THR A 351 -20.80 -2.01 -48.69
C THR A 351 -21.17 -3.43 -48.23
N PHE A 352 -21.46 -3.54 -46.94
CA PHE A 352 -21.91 -4.76 -46.29
C PHE A 352 -23.35 -4.62 -45.81
N GLN A 353 -24.05 -5.75 -45.76
CA GLN A 353 -25.32 -5.91 -45.09
C GLN A 353 -25.12 -6.85 -43.91
N ALA A 354 -25.37 -6.36 -42.69
CA ALA A 354 -25.22 -7.17 -41.49
C ALA A 354 -26.45 -8.05 -41.25
N THR A 355 -26.18 -9.27 -40.80
CA THR A 355 -27.14 -10.13 -40.11
C THR A 355 -26.93 -10.00 -38.59
N ASN A 356 -27.72 -10.72 -37.78
CA ASN A 356 -27.64 -10.68 -36.30
C ASN A 356 -26.28 -11.13 -35.70
N SER A 357 -25.26 -11.44 -36.51
CA SER A 357 -23.96 -11.91 -36.06
C SER A 357 -22.79 -11.27 -36.84
N CYS A 358 -22.93 -10.06 -37.39
CA CYS A 358 -21.83 -9.38 -38.08
C CYS A 358 -20.85 -8.73 -37.09
N SER A 359 -19.60 -9.16 -37.10
CA SER A 359 -18.50 -8.60 -36.33
C SER A 359 -17.24 -8.44 -37.17
N LEU A 360 -16.45 -7.40 -36.87
CA LEU A 360 -15.09 -7.19 -37.34
C LEU A 360 -14.12 -7.41 -36.17
N VAL A 361 -13.12 -8.24 -36.39
CA VAL A 361 -11.92 -8.33 -35.54
C VAL A 361 -10.75 -7.73 -36.31
N LEU A 362 -9.90 -6.96 -35.63
CA LEU A 362 -8.64 -6.46 -36.19
C LEU A 362 -7.58 -6.33 -35.11
N TYR A 363 -6.31 -6.31 -35.51
CA TYR A 363 -5.20 -6.08 -34.61
C TYR A 363 -4.62 -4.70 -34.85
N CYS A 364 -4.41 -3.92 -33.80
CA CYS A 364 -3.85 -2.59 -33.88
C CYS A 364 -2.59 -2.45 -33.04
N HIS A 365 -1.68 -1.59 -33.49
CA HIS A 365 -0.43 -1.27 -32.83
C HIS A 365 -0.30 0.25 -32.74
N LEU A 366 -0.40 0.78 -31.52
CA LEU A 366 -0.24 2.21 -31.22
C LEU A 366 1.00 2.36 -30.35
N HIS A 367 2.10 2.89 -30.90
CA HIS A 367 3.34 3.02 -30.13
C HIS A 367 4.09 4.32 -30.38
N GLY A 368 4.72 4.85 -29.33
CA GLY A 368 5.64 5.98 -29.38
C GLY A 368 5.03 7.36 -29.14
N SER A 369 3.70 7.47 -29.03
CA SER A 369 3.06 8.74 -28.68
C SER A 369 1.71 8.57 -28.01
N ALA A 370 1.51 9.24 -26.88
CA ALA A 370 0.26 9.23 -26.10
C ALA A 370 -0.90 9.97 -26.81
N THR A 371 -0.63 10.68 -27.91
CA THR A 371 -1.65 11.40 -28.69
C THR A 371 -2.14 10.64 -29.92
N SER A 372 -1.70 9.39 -30.13
CA SER A 372 -2.18 8.54 -31.21
C SER A 372 -3.63 8.12 -30.95
N ASN A 373 -4.45 8.04 -32.01
CA ASN A 373 -5.86 7.67 -31.95
C ASN A 373 -6.27 6.78 -33.13
N LEU A 374 -7.04 5.72 -32.87
CA LEU A 374 -7.70 4.85 -33.84
C LEU A 374 -9.21 4.86 -33.56
N SER A 375 -10.01 5.22 -34.56
CA SER A 375 -11.47 5.19 -34.49
C SER A 375 -12.08 4.32 -35.58
N ILE A 376 -12.95 3.38 -35.17
CA ILE A 376 -13.68 2.46 -36.04
C ILE A 376 -15.15 2.88 -36.04
N SER A 377 -15.67 3.17 -37.21
CA SER A 377 -17.03 3.66 -37.43
C SER A 377 -17.71 2.91 -38.57
N TYR A 378 -19.03 2.99 -38.66
CA TYR A 378 -19.76 2.63 -39.87
C TYR A 378 -20.49 3.83 -40.44
N VAL A 379 -20.66 3.83 -41.76
CA VAL A 379 -21.31 4.89 -42.52
C VAL A 379 -22.44 4.26 -43.31
N THR A 380 -23.66 4.71 -43.04
CA THR A 380 -24.84 4.43 -43.88
C THR A 380 -24.99 5.55 -44.91
N ASN A 381 -25.95 5.43 -45.83
CA ASN A 381 -26.19 6.46 -46.85
C ASN A 381 -26.54 7.86 -46.30
N SER A 382 -26.80 8.01 -45.00
CA SER A 382 -27.22 9.27 -44.38
C SER A 382 -26.35 9.74 -43.21
N THR A 383 -25.66 8.84 -42.49
CA THR A 383 -25.01 9.16 -41.21
C THR A 383 -23.79 8.28 -40.90
N LYS A 384 -22.80 8.86 -40.21
CA LYS A 384 -21.62 8.17 -39.67
C LYS A 384 -21.83 7.90 -38.19
N HIS A 385 -21.57 6.67 -37.75
CA HIS A 385 -21.70 6.23 -36.36
C HIS A 385 -20.38 5.64 -35.87
N LEU A 386 -19.84 6.18 -34.78
CA LEU A 386 -18.64 5.69 -34.13
C LEU A 386 -18.96 4.43 -33.32
N MET A 387 -18.22 3.34 -33.54
CA MET A 387 -18.38 2.09 -32.79
C MET A 387 -17.31 1.91 -31.71
N ARG A 388 -16.07 2.21 -32.05
CA ARG A 388 -14.92 2.00 -31.17
C ARG A 388 -13.90 3.12 -31.36
N GLU A 389 -13.30 3.56 -30.26
CA GLU A 389 -12.16 4.47 -30.26
C GLU A 389 -11.09 3.96 -29.29
N ARG A 390 -9.82 4.16 -29.66
CA ARG A 390 -8.65 3.78 -28.87
C ARG A 390 -7.55 4.82 -29.00
N THR A 391 -7.10 5.36 -27.87
CA THR A 391 -6.11 6.43 -27.77
C THR A 391 -4.93 6.02 -26.89
N GLY A 392 -3.75 6.63 -27.12
CA GLY A 392 -2.58 6.47 -26.26
C GLY A 392 -1.41 5.68 -26.89
N ASP A 393 -0.46 5.30 -26.04
CA ASP A 393 0.69 4.44 -26.36
C ASP A 393 0.47 3.08 -25.67
N LEU A 394 0.26 2.03 -26.46
CA LEU A 394 0.00 0.66 -26.01
C LEU A 394 1.29 -0.17 -25.89
N GLY A 395 2.45 0.41 -26.19
CA GLY A 395 3.71 -0.32 -26.29
C GLY A 395 3.90 -1.02 -27.64
N SER A 396 5.04 -1.68 -27.82
CA SER A 396 5.38 -2.40 -29.05
C SER A 396 4.72 -3.80 -29.08
N CYS A 397 3.39 -3.82 -29.22
CA CYS A 397 2.62 -5.06 -29.30
C CYS A 397 1.39 -4.90 -30.20
N TRP A 398 0.89 -6.03 -30.73
CA TRP A 398 -0.37 -6.10 -31.46
C TRP A 398 -1.51 -6.34 -30.48
N VAL A 399 -2.54 -5.51 -30.57
CA VAL A 399 -3.70 -5.54 -29.66
C VAL A 399 -4.96 -5.84 -30.45
N ARG A 400 -5.68 -6.88 -30.04
CA ARG A 400 -6.94 -7.31 -30.65
C ARG A 400 -8.08 -6.34 -30.33
N GLU A 401 -8.83 -5.96 -31.35
CA GLU A 401 -10.06 -5.19 -31.30
C GLU A 401 -11.21 -5.98 -31.92
N ARG A 402 -12.38 -5.96 -31.28
CA ARG A 402 -13.60 -6.56 -31.82
C ARG A 402 -14.73 -5.54 -31.81
N VAL A 403 -15.44 -5.44 -32.93
CA VAL A 403 -16.58 -4.55 -33.12
C VAL A 403 -17.74 -5.34 -33.71
N ASP A 404 -18.87 -5.38 -33.00
CA ASP A 404 -20.11 -6.01 -33.48
C ASP A 404 -21.04 -4.96 -34.14
N PHE A 405 -21.51 -5.24 -35.34
CA PHE A 405 -22.40 -4.36 -36.13
C PHE A 405 -23.82 -4.89 -36.13
N ASN A 406 -24.73 -4.19 -35.47
CA ASN A 406 -26.16 -4.51 -35.45
C ASN A 406 -26.96 -3.52 -36.31
N VAL A 407 -26.65 -3.50 -37.62
CA VAL A 407 -27.21 -2.53 -38.58
C VAL A 407 -28.00 -3.27 -39.65
N THR A 408 -29.26 -2.88 -39.86
CA THR A 408 -30.12 -3.52 -40.87
C THR A 408 -29.91 -2.96 -42.28
N ASP A 409 -29.52 -1.68 -42.36
CA ASP A 409 -29.27 -0.98 -43.62
C ASP A 409 -27.88 -1.32 -44.18
N PRO A 410 -27.67 -1.24 -45.51
CA PRO A 410 -26.34 -1.36 -46.08
C PRO A 410 -25.40 -0.27 -45.54
N PHE A 411 -24.21 -0.67 -45.12
CA PHE A 411 -23.23 0.23 -44.52
C PHE A 411 -21.80 -0.07 -44.99
N LYS A 412 -20.93 0.94 -44.92
CA LYS A 412 -19.49 0.81 -45.08
C LYS A 412 -18.81 0.95 -43.73
N MET A 413 -17.79 0.14 -43.45
CA MET A 413 -16.92 0.31 -42.29
C MET A 413 -15.84 1.33 -42.63
N LEU A 414 -15.57 2.25 -41.71
CA LEU A 414 -14.59 3.32 -41.85
C LEU A 414 -13.64 3.29 -40.65
N ILE A 415 -12.38 3.01 -40.92
CA ILE A 415 -11.29 2.97 -39.94
C ILE A 415 -10.44 4.22 -40.14
N GLU A 416 -10.36 5.03 -39.10
CA GLU A 416 -9.67 6.31 -39.12
C GLU A 416 -8.50 6.31 -38.14
N GLY A 417 -7.35 6.78 -38.60
CA GLY A 417 -6.11 6.75 -37.83
C GLY A 417 -5.43 8.11 -37.76
N VAL A 418 -5.03 8.51 -36.56
CA VAL A 418 -4.23 9.70 -36.29
C VAL A 418 -2.97 9.29 -35.53
N ALA A 419 -1.81 9.42 -36.16
CA ALA A 419 -0.52 9.18 -35.51
C ALA A 419 -0.06 10.42 -34.73
N GLY A 420 0.23 10.27 -33.44
CA GLY A 420 0.81 11.34 -32.62
C GLY A 420 2.24 11.70 -33.03
N SER A 421 2.75 12.85 -32.58
CA SER A 421 4.13 13.27 -32.91
C SER A 421 5.14 12.23 -32.42
N GLY A 422 5.91 11.64 -33.35
CA GLY A 422 6.90 10.59 -33.07
C GLY A 422 6.32 9.18 -32.89
N GLY A 423 4.99 9.05 -32.91
CA GLY A 423 4.28 7.78 -32.81
C GLY A 423 3.96 7.18 -34.17
N THR A 424 3.71 5.88 -34.18
CA THR A 424 3.18 5.14 -35.33
C THR A 424 1.91 4.42 -34.91
N LEU A 425 0.92 4.47 -35.80
CA LEU A 425 -0.31 3.68 -35.71
C LEU A 425 -0.28 2.65 -36.83
N ALA A 426 -0.50 1.37 -36.51
CA ALA A 426 -0.65 0.32 -37.50
C ALA A 426 -1.84 -0.57 -37.21
N ILE A 427 -2.37 -1.20 -38.25
CA ILE A 427 -3.43 -2.21 -38.18
C ILE A 427 -3.06 -3.40 -39.06
N ASP A 428 -3.52 -4.58 -38.65
CA ASP A 428 -3.29 -5.84 -39.32
C ASP A 428 -4.48 -6.79 -39.11
N ASP A 429 -4.58 -7.81 -39.97
CA ASP A 429 -5.60 -8.89 -39.93
C ASP A 429 -7.05 -8.42 -39.73
N LEU A 430 -7.66 -7.87 -40.80
CA LEU A 430 -9.10 -7.56 -40.78
C LEU A 430 -9.92 -8.84 -41.01
N ILE A 431 -10.61 -9.29 -39.97
CA ILE A 431 -11.40 -10.53 -39.99
C ILE A 431 -12.88 -10.21 -39.82
N LEU A 432 -13.65 -10.51 -40.86
CA LEU A 432 -15.10 -10.34 -40.87
C LEU A 432 -15.78 -11.68 -40.64
N SER A 433 -16.68 -11.71 -39.67
CA SER A 433 -17.55 -12.87 -39.43
C SER A 433 -18.47 -13.16 -40.61
N GLN A 434 -18.97 -14.39 -40.67
CA GLN A 434 -19.98 -14.82 -41.65
C GLN A 434 -21.26 -13.97 -41.68
N GLY A 435 -21.52 -13.18 -40.64
CA GLY A 435 -22.71 -12.34 -40.57
C GLY A 435 -22.63 -11.09 -41.46
N CYS A 436 -21.45 -10.75 -42.00
CA CYS A 436 -21.21 -9.57 -42.82
C CYS A 436 -21.25 -9.95 -44.31
N VAL A 437 -22.38 -9.73 -44.98
CA VAL A 437 -22.58 -10.14 -46.38
C VAL A 437 -22.30 -8.96 -47.31
N LYS A 438 -21.36 -9.09 -48.25
CA LYS A 438 -21.03 -8.04 -49.24
C LYS A 438 -22.19 -7.86 -50.22
N GLU A 439 -22.62 -6.62 -50.44
CA GLU A 439 -23.66 -6.30 -51.42
C GLU A 439 -23.06 -6.35 -52.85
N GLN A 440 -23.62 -7.17 -53.76
CA GLN A 440 -23.19 -7.20 -55.16
C GLN A 440 -23.80 -6.02 -55.92
N GLU A 441 -22.94 -5.15 -56.47
CA GLU A 441 -23.34 -3.98 -57.26
C GLU A 441 -24.25 -4.37 -58.43
N LYS A 442 -25.52 -3.96 -58.35
CA LYS A 442 -26.42 -3.88 -59.51
C LYS A 442 -26.14 -2.55 -60.23
N PRO A 443 -25.83 -2.55 -61.54
CA PRO A 443 -25.62 -1.31 -62.24
C PRO A 443 -26.98 -0.65 -62.48
N LEU A 444 -27.20 0.58 -62.06
CA LEU A 444 -28.17 1.45 -62.75
C LEU A 444 -28.02 2.95 -62.41
N VAL A 445 -27.68 3.71 -63.44
CA VAL A 445 -28.37 4.93 -63.95
C VAL A 445 -28.73 6.05 -62.94
N THR A 446 -28.03 7.18 -63.15
CA THR A 446 -28.33 8.61 -62.92
C THR A 446 -29.72 9.09 -62.45
N LEU A 447 -29.71 9.86 -61.33
CA LEU A 447 -30.30 11.19 -60.96
C LEU A 447 -31.77 11.56 -61.35
N PRO A 448 -32.50 12.48 -60.63
CA PRO A 448 -32.02 13.53 -59.69
C PRO A 448 -32.84 13.82 -58.38
N SER A 449 -32.15 14.55 -57.48
CA SER A 449 -32.53 15.46 -56.35
C SER A 449 -33.99 15.73 -55.93
N GLN A 450 -34.24 15.79 -54.60
CA GLN A 450 -34.55 17.04 -53.86
C GLN A 450 -34.70 16.85 -52.33
N ALA A 451 -34.50 17.96 -51.60
CA ALA A 451 -34.30 18.12 -50.16
C ALA A 451 -35.58 18.12 -49.29
N GLY A 452 -35.39 17.93 -47.98
CA GLY A 452 -36.35 18.27 -46.92
C GLY A 452 -35.63 18.43 -45.57
N ALA A 453 -35.64 19.64 -45.01
CA ALA A 453 -35.00 20.03 -43.76
C ALA A 453 -35.85 19.71 -42.51
N SER A 454 -35.18 19.57 -41.36
CA SER A 454 -35.74 19.33 -40.01
C SER A 454 -36.30 20.62 -39.35
N PRO A 455 -37.25 20.55 -38.39
CA PRO A 455 -38.08 21.67 -37.93
C PRO A 455 -37.67 22.37 -36.61
N CYS A 456 -36.67 21.89 -35.85
CA CYS A 456 -36.23 22.53 -34.60
C CYS A 456 -34.89 23.28 -34.76
N ALA A 457 -34.62 24.25 -33.89
CA ALA A 457 -33.34 24.98 -33.86
C ALA A 457 -32.18 24.06 -33.44
N ALA A 458 -30.93 24.45 -33.74
CA ALA A 458 -29.75 23.59 -33.57
C ALA A 458 -29.43 23.21 -32.11
N ASP A 459 -30.10 23.86 -31.15
CA ASP A 459 -30.00 23.70 -29.70
C ASP A 459 -31.27 23.09 -29.06
N GLU A 460 -32.24 22.65 -29.88
CA GLU A 460 -33.49 22.06 -29.43
C GLU A 460 -33.69 20.62 -29.95
N VAL A 461 -34.25 19.76 -29.10
CA VAL A 461 -34.61 18.36 -29.39
C VAL A 461 -36.12 18.27 -29.58
N ALA A 462 -36.56 17.59 -30.64
CA ALA A 462 -37.98 17.39 -30.94
C ALA A 462 -38.58 16.23 -30.12
N CYS A 463 -39.66 16.51 -29.38
CA CYS A 463 -40.54 15.51 -28.79
C CYS A 463 -41.29 14.73 -29.88
N ASP A 464 -41.72 13.51 -29.59
CA ASP A 464 -42.56 12.72 -30.50
C ASP A 464 -43.97 13.30 -30.69
N SER A 465 -44.40 14.19 -29.78
CA SER A 465 -45.59 15.05 -29.92
C SER A 465 -45.43 16.19 -30.93
N GLY A 466 -44.19 16.49 -31.35
CA GLY A 466 -43.84 17.55 -32.30
C GLY A 466 -43.43 18.89 -31.68
N ASP A 467 -43.37 18.98 -30.36
CA ASP A 467 -42.87 20.16 -29.63
C ASP A 467 -41.33 20.12 -29.54
N CYS A 468 -40.64 21.27 -29.59
CA CYS A 468 -39.18 21.34 -29.43
C CYS A 468 -38.84 21.76 -27.99
N ILE A 469 -37.97 21.00 -27.31
CA ILE A 469 -37.45 21.30 -25.97
C ILE A 469 -35.95 21.59 -26.05
N ALA A 470 -35.38 22.33 -25.09
CA ALA A 470 -33.94 22.56 -25.06
C ALA A 470 -33.20 21.22 -24.92
N ALA A 471 -32.08 21.05 -25.63
CA ALA A 471 -31.34 19.77 -25.66
C ALA A 471 -30.86 19.29 -24.28
N GLU A 472 -30.72 20.20 -23.32
CA GLU A 472 -30.37 19.93 -21.93
C GLU A 472 -31.49 19.30 -21.10
N LEU A 473 -32.73 19.32 -21.59
CA LEU A 473 -33.92 18.76 -20.95
C LEU A 473 -34.31 17.39 -21.53
N ALA A 474 -33.49 16.81 -22.40
CA ALA A 474 -33.72 15.47 -22.95
C ALA A 474 -32.93 14.42 -22.15
N CYS A 475 -33.58 13.34 -21.68
CA CYS A 475 -33.04 12.33 -20.76
C CYS A 475 -32.60 12.94 -19.40
N ASP A 476 -33.41 13.85 -18.83
CA ASP A 476 -33.17 14.49 -17.52
C ASP A 476 -34.07 13.93 -16.39
N PHE A 477 -34.88 12.91 -16.70
CA PHE A 477 -35.82 12.21 -15.81
C PHE A 477 -37.00 13.04 -15.31
N ALA A 478 -37.26 14.20 -15.92
CA ALA A 478 -38.52 14.90 -15.81
C ALA A 478 -39.29 14.76 -17.14
N ASP A 479 -40.58 14.43 -17.09
CA ASP A 479 -41.43 14.41 -18.29
C ASP A 479 -41.62 15.86 -18.79
N THR A 480 -40.64 16.35 -19.56
CA THR A 480 -40.62 17.71 -20.11
C THR A 480 -41.40 17.74 -21.43
N CYS A 481 -41.30 16.68 -22.22
CA CYS A 481 -42.26 16.41 -23.29
C CYS A 481 -43.60 15.93 -22.69
N ALA A 482 -44.72 16.47 -23.17
CA ALA A 482 -46.06 16.11 -22.68
C ALA A 482 -46.43 14.63 -22.87
N ASP A 483 -45.73 13.93 -23.75
CA ASP A 483 -45.87 12.50 -24.02
C ASP A 483 -44.76 11.64 -23.38
N GLY A 484 -43.84 12.24 -22.62
CA GLY A 484 -42.68 11.60 -21.98
C GLY A 484 -41.73 10.93 -22.98
N SER A 485 -41.70 11.41 -24.23
CA SER A 485 -40.87 10.83 -25.30
C SER A 485 -39.37 11.11 -25.16
N ASP A 486 -39.04 12.23 -24.54
CA ASP A 486 -37.70 12.61 -24.06
C ASP A 486 -37.07 11.53 -23.18
N GLU A 487 -37.86 10.81 -22.38
CA GLU A 487 -37.36 9.77 -21.48
C GLU A 487 -37.46 8.34 -22.02
N LYS A 488 -38.20 8.11 -23.12
CA LYS A 488 -38.47 6.76 -23.65
C LYS A 488 -37.33 6.16 -24.47
N ARG A 489 -36.39 6.96 -24.96
CA ARG A 489 -35.28 6.51 -25.83
C ARG A 489 -33.93 6.44 -25.13
N CYS A 490 -33.91 6.52 -23.81
CA CYS A 490 -32.73 6.26 -22.99
C CYS A 490 -32.70 4.73 -22.68
N GLY A 491 -31.66 3.99 -23.12
CA GLY A 491 -31.66 2.50 -23.28
C GLY A 491 -31.94 1.58 -22.06
N THR A 492 -32.09 0.27 -22.34
CA THR A 492 -32.51 -0.84 -21.42
C THR A 492 -31.36 -1.51 -20.62
N PHE A 493 -31.69 -2.19 -19.50
CA PHE A 493 -30.77 -2.70 -18.46
C PHE A 493 -30.98 -4.20 -18.11
N LEU A 494 -29.98 -4.80 -17.42
CA LEU A 494 -29.93 -6.21 -16.95
C LEU A 494 -30.77 -6.44 -15.67
N ALA A 495 -31.38 -7.63 -15.52
CA ALA A 495 -32.25 -8.00 -14.39
C ALA A 495 -31.64 -9.10 -13.49
N LEU A 496 -31.90 -9.03 -12.18
CA LEU A 496 -31.58 -10.05 -11.16
C LEU A 496 -32.79 -10.94 -10.85
N GLN A 497 -32.56 -12.25 -10.68
CA GLN A 497 -33.58 -13.24 -10.36
C GLN A 497 -33.82 -13.35 -8.83
N LYS A 498 -35.08 -13.61 -8.49
CA LYS A 498 -35.76 -13.53 -7.19
C LYS A 498 -35.00 -14.02 -5.95
N GLY A 499 -34.82 -13.13 -4.96
CA GLY A 499 -34.73 -13.43 -3.52
C GLY A 499 -35.87 -12.69 -2.80
N GLU A 500 -36.45 -13.26 -1.75
CA GLU A 500 -37.67 -12.72 -1.12
C GLU A 500 -37.39 -11.41 -0.34
N GLY A 501 -37.91 -10.29 -0.85
CA GLY A 501 -37.89 -8.97 -0.21
C GLY A 501 -38.31 -7.86 -1.19
N GLN A 502 -39.11 -6.90 -0.75
CA GLN A 502 -39.78 -5.91 -1.62
C GLN A 502 -38.82 -4.79 -2.07
N MET A 503 -38.42 -4.76 -3.35
CA MET A 503 -37.59 -3.71 -3.97
C MET A 503 -38.38 -2.40 -4.23
N VAL A 504 -37.76 -1.24 -3.95
CA VAL A 504 -38.35 0.10 -4.18
C VAL A 504 -37.73 0.87 -5.36
N GLY A 505 -36.72 0.32 -6.06
CA GLY A 505 -36.13 0.89 -7.29
C GLY A 505 -34.62 0.60 -7.47
N PRO A 506 -34.07 0.57 -8.70
CA PRO A 506 -32.65 0.22 -8.97
C PRO A 506 -31.67 1.41 -8.87
N ALA A 507 -30.53 1.22 -8.22
CA ALA A 507 -29.37 2.13 -8.28
C ALA A 507 -28.43 1.78 -9.46
N LYS A 508 -27.80 2.76 -10.11
CA LYS A 508 -26.90 2.59 -11.27
C LYS A 508 -25.56 3.33 -11.05
N ALA A 509 -24.42 2.70 -11.40
CA ALA A 509 -23.08 3.31 -11.40
C ALA A 509 -22.33 2.97 -12.71
N ARG A 510 -21.42 3.85 -13.18
CA ARG A 510 -20.69 3.73 -14.46
C ARG A 510 -19.20 4.04 -14.24
N SER A 511 -18.30 3.15 -14.66
CA SER A 511 -16.85 3.40 -14.63
C SER A 511 -16.40 4.29 -15.81
N PRO A 512 -15.20 4.90 -15.75
CA PRO A 512 -14.50 5.35 -16.95
C PRO A 512 -14.20 4.16 -17.90
N PRO A 513 -13.90 4.41 -19.19
CA PRO A 513 -13.48 3.36 -20.11
C PRO A 513 -12.11 2.80 -19.69
N LEU A 514 -12.06 1.52 -19.32
CA LEU A 514 -10.83 0.80 -19.00
C LEU A 514 -10.27 0.12 -20.27
N GLY A 515 -8.93 0.05 -20.38
CA GLY A 515 -8.18 -0.53 -21.51
C GLY A 515 -8.31 -2.06 -21.64
N PRO A 516 -7.59 -2.71 -22.58
CA PRO A 516 -7.74 -4.15 -22.85
C PRO A 516 -7.10 -4.98 -21.72
N SER A 517 -7.68 -6.15 -21.47
CA SER A 517 -7.30 -7.12 -20.44
C SER A 517 -7.31 -8.52 -21.05
N GLY A 518 -6.36 -9.38 -20.66
CA GLY A 518 -6.20 -10.74 -21.20
C GLY A 518 -7.31 -11.72 -20.78
N PRO A 519 -7.21 -13.03 -21.12
CA PRO A 519 -8.28 -14.02 -20.87
C PRO A 519 -8.55 -14.32 -19.39
N ALA A 520 -7.71 -13.81 -18.49
CA ALA A 520 -8.04 -13.68 -17.07
C ALA A 520 -8.13 -12.19 -16.73
N CYS A 521 -9.26 -11.57 -17.08
CA CYS A 521 -9.59 -10.25 -16.58
C CYS A 521 -10.42 -10.39 -15.31
N THR A 522 -9.76 -10.39 -14.16
CA THR A 522 -10.46 -10.15 -12.89
C THR A 522 -10.72 -8.65 -12.76
N MET A 523 -11.90 -8.22 -13.24
CA MET A 523 -12.49 -6.95 -12.83
C MET A 523 -13.06 -7.13 -11.43
N GLU A 524 -12.27 -6.77 -10.42
CA GLU A 524 -12.73 -6.74 -9.04
C GLU A 524 -13.54 -5.45 -8.82
N MET A 525 -14.84 -5.54 -9.07
CA MET A 525 -15.77 -4.44 -8.84
C MET A 525 -16.31 -4.57 -7.42
N ASN A 526 -15.64 -3.92 -6.46
CA ASN A 526 -16.11 -3.85 -5.08
C ASN A 526 -17.18 -2.77 -4.97
N TYR A 527 -18.43 -3.16 -5.15
CA TYR A 527 -19.60 -2.36 -4.82
C TYR A 527 -20.22 -2.91 -3.53
N HIS A 528 -20.53 -2.04 -2.57
CA HIS A 528 -21.35 -2.42 -1.43
C HIS A 528 -22.81 -2.12 -1.76
N ILE A 529 -23.57 -3.14 -2.17
CA ILE A 529 -25.04 -3.10 -2.07
C ILE A 529 -25.37 -3.49 -0.64
N HIS A 530 -25.73 -2.49 0.17
CA HIS A 530 -26.13 -2.71 1.54
C HIS A 530 -27.54 -3.30 1.57
N SER A 531 -27.62 -4.60 1.83
CA SER A 531 -28.74 -5.16 2.58
C SER A 531 -28.27 -5.30 4.03
N ASP A 532 -28.22 -4.18 4.76
CA ASP A 532 -27.97 -4.08 6.20
C ASP A 532 -26.72 -4.86 6.72
N PRO A 533 -25.67 -4.15 7.17
CA PRO A 533 -25.87 -3.28 8.31
C PRO A 533 -25.20 -1.90 8.20
N GLN A 534 -25.89 -0.86 8.65
CA GLN A 534 -25.31 0.45 8.99
C GLN A 534 -24.41 0.36 10.25
N GLU A 535 -23.66 -0.74 10.41
CA GLU A 535 -22.93 -1.02 11.64
C GLU A 535 -21.64 -0.20 11.67
N LEU A 536 -21.63 0.81 12.55
CA LEU A 536 -20.43 1.56 12.90
C LEU A 536 -19.46 0.71 13.75
N SER A 537 -19.97 -0.30 14.45
CA SER A 537 -19.16 -1.22 15.27
C SER A 537 -18.43 -2.26 14.41
N CYS A 538 -17.14 -2.46 14.66
CA CYS A 538 -16.31 -3.46 13.97
C CYS A 538 -15.05 -3.82 14.75
N ASN A 539 -14.79 -5.12 14.92
CA ASN A 539 -13.56 -5.68 15.48
C ASN A 539 -12.67 -6.38 14.43
N PHE A 540 -12.96 -6.17 13.15
CA PHE A 540 -12.22 -6.66 11.98
C PHE A 540 -11.98 -8.18 11.83
N GLU A 541 -12.41 -9.03 12.76
CA GLU A 541 -12.19 -10.49 12.71
C GLU A 541 -12.82 -11.18 11.49
N ARG A 542 -13.99 -10.72 11.04
CA ARG A 542 -14.74 -11.32 9.93
C ARG A 542 -14.68 -10.53 8.63
N GLY A 543 -14.00 -9.38 8.60
CA GLY A 543 -14.02 -8.46 7.46
C GLY A 543 -13.97 -6.99 7.87
N MET A 544 -14.36 -6.10 6.97
CA MET A 544 -14.33 -4.64 7.20
C MET A 544 -15.63 -4.10 7.84
N CYS A 545 -16.59 -4.96 8.16
CA CYS A 545 -17.92 -4.59 8.65
C CYS A 545 -18.59 -3.51 7.78
N GLY A 546 -19.00 -2.37 8.36
CA GLY A 546 -19.53 -1.20 7.65
C GLY A 546 -18.48 -0.17 7.20
N TRP A 547 -17.18 -0.48 7.31
CA TRP A 547 -16.06 0.40 6.94
C TRP A 547 -15.47 0.03 5.58
N TYR A 548 -15.04 1.02 4.81
CA TYR A 548 -14.44 0.84 3.48
C TYR A 548 -13.32 1.84 3.24
N GLN A 549 -12.39 1.51 2.36
CA GLN A 549 -11.23 2.35 2.06
C GLN A 549 -11.54 3.34 0.95
N ASP A 550 -11.03 4.57 1.06
CA ASP A 550 -11.11 5.55 -0.02
C ASP A 550 -10.14 5.20 -1.15
N LEU A 551 -10.66 5.11 -2.37
CA LEU A 551 -9.90 4.81 -3.59
C LEU A 551 -9.00 5.98 -4.03
N SER A 552 -9.24 7.19 -3.51
CA SER A 552 -8.36 8.36 -3.73
C SER A 552 -7.16 8.43 -2.78
N SER A 553 -7.03 7.46 -1.86
CA SER A 553 -5.90 7.36 -0.93
C SER A 553 -4.59 7.03 -1.66
N ASP A 554 -3.49 7.64 -1.23
CA ASP A 554 -2.16 7.42 -1.79
C ASP A 554 -1.58 6.05 -1.39
N PHE A 555 -2.05 5.49 -0.26
CA PHE A 555 -1.70 4.16 0.26
C PHE A 555 -2.92 3.55 0.99
N LYS A 556 -2.89 2.25 1.32
CA LYS A 556 -4.08 1.49 1.75
C LYS A 556 -4.05 1.07 3.21
N TRP A 557 -5.24 0.88 3.80
CA TRP A 557 -5.39 0.09 5.02
C TRP A 557 -5.31 -1.40 4.66
N VAL A 558 -4.78 -2.24 5.53
CA VAL A 558 -4.61 -3.68 5.29
C VAL A 558 -5.04 -4.42 6.55
N ARG A 559 -5.82 -5.48 6.39
CA ARG A 559 -6.20 -6.35 7.50
C ARG A 559 -5.02 -7.26 7.83
N SER A 560 -4.41 -7.06 8.99
CA SER A 560 -3.16 -7.72 9.39
C SER A 560 -3.38 -8.67 10.56
N THR A 561 -2.68 -9.81 10.55
CA THR A 561 -2.63 -10.80 11.65
C THR A 561 -1.37 -10.65 12.51
N GLY A 562 -0.56 -9.63 12.25
CA GLY A 562 0.58 -9.29 13.10
C GLY A 562 1.92 -9.96 12.78
N GLN A 563 2.10 -10.61 11.63
CA GLN A 563 3.44 -10.99 11.16
C GLN A 563 4.28 -9.73 10.87
N GLY A 564 5.04 -9.29 11.86
CA GLY A 564 5.94 -8.13 11.78
C GLY A 564 5.30 -6.76 12.07
N GLN A 565 3.97 -6.66 12.20
CA GLN A 565 3.21 -5.41 12.43
C GLN A 565 2.46 -5.32 13.78
N GLY A 566 2.68 -6.26 14.71
CA GLY A 566 2.16 -6.23 16.10
C GLY A 566 0.90 -7.09 16.30
N SER A 567 0.52 -7.41 17.53
CA SER A 567 -0.64 -8.27 17.82
C SER A 567 -1.99 -7.53 17.74
N ASP A 568 -3.05 -8.26 17.38
CA ASP A 568 -4.45 -7.86 17.47
C ASP A 568 -4.87 -7.53 18.93
N HIS A 569 -5.79 -6.56 19.12
CA HIS A 569 -6.26 -6.21 20.45
C HIS A 569 -7.35 -7.17 20.94
N THR A 570 -8.25 -7.63 20.06
CA THR A 570 -9.44 -8.42 20.42
C THR A 570 -9.10 -9.77 21.07
N THR A 571 -8.14 -10.50 20.47
CA THR A 571 -7.81 -11.89 20.83
C THR A 571 -6.31 -12.13 21.01
N GLY A 572 -5.46 -11.17 20.62
CA GLY A 572 -4.01 -11.29 20.62
C GLY A 572 -3.43 -12.04 19.42
N SER A 573 -4.25 -12.73 18.63
CA SER A 573 -3.86 -13.48 17.42
C SER A 573 -4.86 -13.35 16.26
N GLY A 574 -5.78 -12.40 16.35
CA GLY A 574 -6.84 -12.14 15.38
C GLY A 574 -6.43 -11.12 14.33
N TYR A 575 -7.41 -10.35 13.85
CA TYR A 575 -7.24 -9.40 12.75
C TYR A 575 -7.52 -7.97 13.20
N PHE A 576 -6.58 -7.07 12.92
CA PHE A 576 -6.76 -5.62 13.07
C PHE A 576 -6.45 -4.90 11.76
N LEU A 577 -6.78 -3.62 11.65
CA LEU A 577 -6.38 -2.80 10.50
C LEU A 577 -5.03 -2.15 10.74
N SER A 578 -4.10 -2.33 9.80
CA SER A 578 -2.84 -1.60 9.73
C SER A 578 -2.75 -0.78 8.45
N VAL A 579 -1.75 0.09 8.36
CA VAL A 579 -1.46 0.83 7.13
C VAL A 579 -0.36 0.11 6.32
N ASP A 580 -0.52 0.04 5.00
CA ASP A 580 0.44 -0.61 4.10
C ASP A 580 1.80 0.12 4.11
N SER A 581 2.87 -0.64 4.34
CA SER A 581 4.24 -0.13 4.46
C SER A 581 5.11 -0.31 3.21
N SER A 582 4.57 -0.88 2.12
CA SER A 582 5.33 -1.20 0.89
C SER A 582 5.39 -0.10 -0.18
N VAL A 583 4.83 1.09 0.07
CA VAL A 583 4.71 2.19 -0.92
C VAL A 583 5.93 3.13 -0.88
N PRO A 584 6.39 3.72 -2.01
CA PRO A 584 7.54 4.63 -2.05
C PRO A 584 7.35 5.93 -1.25
N ARG A 585 8.47 6.38 -0.69
CA ARG A 585 8.63 7.33 0.40
C ARG A 585 8.49 8.81 -0.05
N SER A 586 7.28 9.40 -0.08
CA SER A 586 7.05 10.86 -0.22
C SER A 586 6.13 11.53 0.83
N HIS A 587 6.48 12.75 1.27
CA HIS A 587 5.81 13.51 2.34
C HIS A 587 4.42 14.01 1.90
N GLY A 588 3.41 13.96 2.79
CA GLY A 588 2.07 14.50 2.52
C GLY A 588 1.07 13.53 1.87
N GLN A 589 1.40 12.24 1.85
CA GLN A 589 0.48 11.19 1.42
C GLN A 589 -0.60 10.93 2.48
N ARG A 590 -1.81 10.54 2.05
CA ARG A 590 -2.96 10.23 2.93
C ARG A 590 -3.57 8.86 2.68
N ALA A 591 -4.10 8.23 3.72
CA ALA A 591 -5.02 7.10 3.60
C ALA A 591 -6.27 7.30 4.43
N GLN A 592 -7.43 6.93 3.86
CA GLN A 592 -8.71 7.16 4.49
C GLN A 592 -9.60 5.90 4.51
N LEU A 593 -10.27 5.69 5.63
CA LEU A 593 -11.24 4.64 5.90
C LEU A 593 -12.58 5.30 6.25
N LEU A 594 -13.63 5.01 5.50
CA LEU A 594 -14.91 5.70 5.47
C LEU A 594 -16.07 4.75 5.85
N THR A 595 -17.16 5.29 6.39
CA THR A 595 -18.42 4.56 6.64
C THR A 595 -19.47 4.88 5.59
N SER A 596 -20.48 4.02 5.40
CA SER A 596 -21.61 4.36 4.51
C SER A 596 -22.34 5.60 5.04
N HIS A 597 -23.15 6.25 4.20
CA HIS A 597 -24.01 7.33 4.69
C HIS A 597 -24.91 6.80 5.82
N GLN A 598 -24.75 7.38 7.00
CA GLN A 598 -25.50 7.07 8.20
C GLN A 598 -26.78 7.90 8.22
N GLU A 599 -27.86 7.33 8.75
CA GLU A 599 -29.11 8.06 8.91
C GLU A 599 -28.97 9.18 9.95
N PRO A 600 -29.75 10.28 9.81
CA PRO A 600 -29.65 11.42 10.70
C PRO A 600 -29.87 11.04 12.16
N ALA A 601 -28.92 11.43 13.01
CA ALA A 601 -28.97 11.14 14.43
C ALA A 601 -29.75 12.22 15.18
N ALA A 602 -30.92 11.87 15.70
CA ALA A 602 -31.74 12.77 16.53
C ALA A 602 -31.12 13.05 17.91
N ALA A 603 -30.21 12.20 18.36
CA ALA A 603 -29.46 12.32 19.61
C ALA A 603 -27.97 12.04 19.34
N PRO A 604 -27.05 12.60 20.13
CA PRO A 604 -25.63 12.29 19.99
C PRO A 604 -25.34 10.81 20.31
N HIS A 605 -24.30 10.27 19.67
CA HIS A 605 -23.82 8.91 19.87
C HIS A 605 -22.36 8.91 20.30
N CYS A 606 -21.90 7.82 20.92
CA CYS A 606 -20.51 7.67 21.33
C CYS A 606 -19.84 6.58 20.49
N LEU A 607 -18.76 6.97 19.81
CA LEU A 607 -17.88 6.06 19.09
C LEU A 607 -16.63 5.83 19.94
N SER A 608 -16.35 4.57 20.31
CA SER A 608 -15.08 4.17 20.92
C SER A 608 -14.29 3.29 19.98
N PHE A 609 -12.97 3.39 19.99
CA PHE A 609 -12.10 2.60 19.13
C PHE A 609 -10.72 2.43 19.76
N TRP A 610 -10.01 1.38 19.37
CA TRP A 610 -8.63 1.14 19.76
C TRP A 610 -7.68 1.51 18.64
N TYR A 611 -6.57 2.15 18.96
CA TYR A 611 -5.58 2.60 17.98
C TYR A 611 -4.15 2.38 18.47
N ARG A 612 -3.20 2.23 17.54
CA ARG A 612 -1.76 2.10 17.81
C ARG A 612 -1.00 3.02 16.86
N LEU A 613 -0.08 3.83 17.41
CA LEU A 613 0.77 4.74 16.63
C LEU A 613 2.22 4.57 17.09
N ALA A 614 3.00 3.71 16.42
CA ALA A 614 4.32 3.30 16.90
C ALA A 614 5.45 3.67 15.91
N GLY A 615 6.46 4.44 16.34
CA GLY A 615 7.63 4.77 15.49
C GLY A 615 7.95 6.27 15.39
N PRO A 616 9.16 6.63 14.94
CA PRO A 616 9.72 7.96 15.14
C PRO A 616 9.05 9.08 14.31
N GLN A 617 8.30 8.79 13.24
CA GLN A 617 7.67 9.82 12.39
C GLN A 617 6.36 9.33 11.73
N ILE A 618 5.42 8.83 12.52
CA ILE A 618 4.15 8.23 12.05
C ILE A 618 3.21 9.23 11.33
N GLY A 619 3.28 10.51 11.68
CA GLY A 619 2.34 11.54 11.20
C GLY A 619 1.13 11.71 12.10
N THR A 620 -0.06 11.89 11.52
CA THR A 620 -1.31 12.25 12.23
C THR A 620 -2.44 11.29 11.89
N LEU A 621 -3.17 10.79 12.90
CA LEU A 621 -4.42 10.04 12.76
C LEU A 621 -5.60 10.94 13.15
N ASN A 622 -6.54 11.12 12.23
CA ASN A 622 -7.75 11.91 12.40
C ASN A 622 -8.99 11.01 12.35
N LEU A 623 -10.00 11.37 13.13
CA LEU A 623 -11.38 10.90 12.98
C LEU A 623 -12.22 12.11 12.59
N LYS A 624 -12.91 12.03 11.46
CA LYS A 624 -13.64 13.11 10.81
C LYS A 624 -15.10 12.71 10.59
N LEU A 625 -15.98 13.70 10.60
CA LEU A 625 -17.40 13.62 10.31
C LEU A 625 -17.69 14.49 9.09
N TRP A 626 -18.37 13.93 8.11
CA TRP A 626 -18.78 14.61 6.89
C TRP A 626 -20.31 14.69 6.84
N PRO A 627 -20.92 15.82 7.25
CA PRO A 627 -22.35 16.05 7.08
C PRO A 627 -22.68 16.28 5.60
N GLU A 628 -23.78 15.71 5.12
CA GLU A 628 -24.25 15.91 3.75
C GLU A 628 -24.59 17.39 3.50
N GLY A 629 -23.85 18.04 2.61
CA GLY A 629 -23.99 19.47 2.30
C GLY A 629 -23.37 20.44 3.33
N GLY A 630 -22.62 19.92 4.32
CA GLY A 630 -21.87 20.70 5.31
C GLY A 630 -20.37 20.70 5.07
N GLU A 631 -19.63 21.39 5.94
CA GLU A 631 -18.16 21.31 5.98
C GLU A 631 -17.71 20.09 6.82
N GLU A 632 -16.54 19.55 6.46
CA GLU A 632 -15.88 18.49 7.22
C GLU A 632 -15.58 18.94 8.65
N VAL A 633 -15.93 18.09 9.63
CA VAL A 633 -15.68 18.33 11.05
C VAL A 633 -14.73 17.26 11.58
N VAL A 634 -13.52 17.65 11.99
CA VAL A 634 -12.63 16.74 12.73
C VAL A 634 -13.24 16.49 14.11
N LEU A 635 -13.47 15.24 14.50
CA LEU A 635 -14.02 14.86 15.82
C LEU A 635 -12.94 14.49 16.83
N TRP A 636 -11.83 13.93 16.34
CA TRP A 636 -10.68 13.54 17.15
C TRP A 636 -9.40 13.54 16.30
N THR A 637 -8.26 13.86 16.89
CA THR A 637 -6.96 13.90 16.19
C THR A 637 -5.83 13.53 17.13
N ARG A 638 -4.83 12.81 16.61
CA ARG A 638 -3.57 12.47 17.31
C ARG A 638 -2.39 12.56 16.38
N ARG A 639 -1.30 13.15 16.86
CA ARG A 639 -0.05 13.31 16.11
C ARG A 639 1.12 12.67 16.85
N GLY A 640 2.04 12.09 16.08
CA GLY A 640 3.29 11.55 16.57
C GLY A 640 3.17 10.16 17.23
N THR A 641 4.28 9.71 17.80
CA THR A 641 4.36 8.38 18.43
C THR A 641 3.58 8.33 19.73
N GLN A 642 2.78 7.29 19.88
CA GLN A 642 2.08 6.90 21.10
C GLN A 642 2.56 5.51 21.56
N GLY A 643 3.66 5.01 20.98
CA GLY A 643 4.28 3.73 21.26
C GLY A 643 3.54 2.51 20.70
N SER A 644 4.10 1.34 20.98
CA SER A 644 3.65 0.05 20.44
C SER A 644 2.42 -0.56 21.12
N LEU A 645 1.84 0.13 22.09
CA LEU A 645 0.63 -0.30 22.80
C LEU A 645 -0.65 0.14 22.10
N TRP A 646 -1.72 -0.62 22.35
CA TRP A 646 -3.07 -0.25 21.95
C TRP A 646 -3.63 0.77 22.93
N HIS A 647 -4.20 1.84 22.40
CA HIS A 647 -4.82 2.94 23.13
C HIS A 647 -6.30 3.02 22.81
N ARG A 648 -7.15 3.22 23.83
CA ARG A 648 -8.59 3.40 23.63
C ARG A 648 -8.91 4.89 23.50
N ALA A 649 -9.72 5.25 22.51
CA ALA A 649 -10.22 6.60 22.29
C ALA A 649 -11.75 6.63 22.21
N TRP A 650 -12.31 7.82 22.46
CA TRP A 650 -13.74 8.09 22.38
C TRP A 650 -14.00 9.40 21.63
N ALA A 651 -15.01 9.40 20.77
CA ALA A 651 -15.48 10.59 20.07
C ALA A 651 -17.01 10.62 20.06
N THR A 652 -17.57 11.76 20.47
CA THR A 652 -19.01 11.98 20.41
C THR A 652 -19.38 12.38 18.98
N LEU A 653 -20.25 11.59 18.35
CA LEU A 653 -20.91 11.97 17.11
C LEU A 653 -22.04 12.95 17.45
N PRO A 654 -22.00 14.21 17.00
CA PRO A 654 -23.02 15.20 17.30
C PRO A 654 -24.36 14.83 16.63
N SER A 655 -25.46 15.36 17.16
CA SER A 655 -26.76 15.22 16.50
C SER A 655 -26.73 15.97 15.16
N THR A 656 -26.90 15.25 14.06
CA THR A 656 -26.89 15.83 12.70
C THR A 656 -28.27 16.34 12.26
N GLY A 657 -29.27 16.28 13.15
CA GLY A 657 -30.61 16.77 12.88
C GLY A 657 -31.30 15.93 11.81
N GLN A 658 -31.47 16.49 10.61
CA GLN A 658 -32.05 15.81 9.44
C GLN A 658 -31.01 15.47 8.37
N GLN A 659 -29.73 15.82 8.56
CA GLN A 659 -28.68 15.57 7.58
C GLN A 659 -28.06 14.18 7.78
N ARG A 660 -27.90 13.44 6.68
CA ARG A 660 -27.09 12.22 6.67
C ARG A 660 -25.62 12.59 6.83
N TYR A 661 -24.81 11.64 7.28
CA TYR A 661 -23.40 11.90 7.52
C TYR A 661 -22.54 10.66 7.23
N GLN A 662 -21.24 10.88 7.03
CA GLN A 662 -20.23 9.82 6.99
C GLN A 662 -19.20 10.06 8.08
N VAL A 663 -18.59 8.97 8.56
CA VAL A 663 -17.47 9.00 9.51
C VAL A 663 -16.24 8.48 8.79
N ALA A 664 -15.08 9.13 9.01
CA ALA A 664 -13.84 8.81 8.33
C ALA A 664 -12.65 8.75 9.30
N PHE A 665 -11.87 7.67 9.29
CA PHE A 665 -10.51 7.66 9.84
C PHE A 665 -9.52 8.03 8.74
N GLU A 666 -8.63 8.98 9.00
CA GLU A 666 -7.63 9.47 8.04
C GLU A 666 -6.25 9.44 8.68
N VAL A 667 -5.26 8.89 7.97
CA VAL A 667 -3.84 8.93 8.32
C VAL A 667 -3.12 9.87 7.37
N LEU A 668 -2.42 10.86 7.91
CA LEU A 668 -1.55 11.78 7.20
C LEU A 668 -0.09 11.52 7.58
N HIS A 669 0.77 11.17 6.63
CA HIS A 669 2.19 10.93 6.93
C HIS A 669 3.03 12.21 6.90
N ASP A 670 3.75 12.47 8.00
CA ASP A 670 4.76 13.54 8.09
C ASP A 670 6.17 13.04 7.66
N SER A 671 6.45 11.72 7.71
CA SER A 671 7.63 11.01 7.16
C SER A 671 7.43 9.48 7.30
N PHE A 672 8.43 8.65 7.00
CA PHE A 672 8.26 7.24 6.57
C PHE A 672 8.49 6.14 7.62
N LEU A 673 8.55 6.48 8.91
CA LEU A 673 8.94 5.53 9.94
C LEU A 673 7.87 5.46 11.04
N GLY A 674 6.91 4.57 10.85
CA GLY A 674 5.93 4.21 11.87
C GLY A 674 4.88 3.22 11.41
N ASP A 675 4.28 2.52 12.37
CA ASP A 675 3.18 1.57 12.19
C ASP A 675 1.91 2.15 12.83
N VAL A 676 0.85 2.25 12.02
CA VAL A 676 -0.49 2.67 12.45
C VAL A 676 -1.40 1.46 12.51
N GLY A 677 -2.10 1.28 13.63
CA GLY A 677 -3.10 0.23 13.84
C GLY A 677 -4.44 0.80 14.30
N LEU A 678 -5.55 0.19 13.88
CA LEU A 678 -6.91 0.49 14.30
C LEU A 678 -7.69 -0.81 14.55
N ASP A 679 -8.45 -0.87 15.63
CA ASP A 679 -9.19 -2.06 16.04
C ASP A 679 -10.41 -1.72 16.92
N ASP A 680 -11.31 -2.70 17.12
CA ASP A 680 -12.40 -2.68 18.12
C ASP A 680 -13.23 -1.37 18.15
N ILE A 681 -13.75 -0.98 16.99
CA ILE A 681 -14.67 0.15 16.86
C ILE A 681 -16.03 -0.25 17.44
N THR A 682 -16.58 0.56 18.32
CA THR A 682 -17.86 0.31 18.98
C THR A 682 -18.69 1.58 19.00
N HIS A 683 -19.97 1.45 18.63
CA HIS A 683 -20.96 2.51 18.69
C HIS A 683 -21.96 2.27 19.82
N THR A 684 -22.21 3.31 20.62
CA THR A 684 -23.19 3.29 21.72
C THR A 684 -24.10 4.52 21.66
N ALA A 685 -25.34 4.37 22.15
CA ALA A 685 -26.31 5.46 22.18
C ALA A 685 -26.02 6.45 23.31
N GLY A 686 -26.17 7.75 23.02
CA GLY A 686 -25.87 8.84 23.95
C GLY A 686 -24.50 9.47 23.69
N PRO A 687 -24.24 10.69 24.19
CA PRO A 687 -22.93 11.31 24.06
C PRO A 687 -21.90 10.46 24.80
N CYS A 688 -20.63 10.48 24.36
CA CYS A 688 -19.58 9.94 25.20
C CYS A 688 -19.62 10.68 26.53
N GLY A 689 -19.47 9.94 27.65
CA GLY A 689 -19.35 10.54 28.97
C GLY A 689 -18.12 11.45 29.06
N ALA A 690 -17.74 11.82 30.28
CA ALA A 690 -16.54 12.63 30.49
C ALA A 690 -15.35 12.04 29.71
N LYS A 691 -14.83 12.81 28.74
CA LYS A 691 -13.77 12.31 27.86
C LYS A 691 -12.55 11.98 28.72
N LEU A 692 -12.05 10.76 28.59
CA LEU A 692 -10.80 10.33 29.23
C LEU A 692 -9.60 11.02 28.60
N PHE A 693 -9.75 11.63 27.43
CA PHE A 693 -8.75 12.50 26.83
C PHE A 693 -9.36 13.76 26.20
N CYS A 694 -8.70 14.91 26.36
CA CYS A 694 -9.09 16.18 25.77
C CYS A 694 -7.87 17.07 25.46
N SER A 695 -7.60 17.27 24.18
CA SER A 695 -6.58 18.20 23.64
C SER A 695 -7.14 19.55 23.19
N PHE A 696 -8.45 19.80 23.32
CA PHE A 696 -9.13 21.01 22.86
C PHE A 696 -9.05 21.31 21.34
N GLU A 697 -8.38 20.52 20.51
CA GLU A 697 -8.24 20.77 19.06
C GLU A 697 -9.57 20.84 18.30
N VAL A 698 -10.56 20.08 18.75
CA VAL A 698 -11.87 19.99 18.10
C VAL A 698 -12.94 20.77 18.86
N GLU A 699 -13.06 20.50 20.16
CA GLU A 699 -14.11 21.06 21.02
C GLU A 699 -13.65 21.19 22.48
N GLY A 700 -14.46 21.82 23.32
CA GLY A 700 -14.20 21.97 24.75
C GLY A 700 -14.41 20.71 25.61
N CYS A 701 -14.60 19.54 24.99
CA CYS A 701 -14.74 18.23 25.65
C CYS A 701 -15.83 18.15 26.75
N GLY A 702 -16.91 18.92 26.59
CA GLY A 702 -17.99 18.99 27.58
C GLY A 702 -17.62 19.68 28.90
N LEU A 703 -16.46 20.34 28.99
CA LEU A 703 -16.05 21.12 30.14
C LEU A 703 -16.88 22.40 30.25
N THR A 704 -17.41 22.68 31.44
CA THR A 704 -18.31 23.82 31.67
C THR A 704 -17.62 24.90 32.51
N ALA A 705 -17.59 26.12 31.98
CA ALA A 705 -17.05 27.29 32.67
C ALA A 705 -18.09 27.90 33.61
N SER A 706 -17.68 28.29 34.82
CA SER A 706 -18.50 28.99 35.80
C SER A 706 -17.68 30.01 36.59
N GLY A 707 -18.31 31.08 37.10
CA GLY A 707 -17.64 32.14 37.87
C GLY A 707 -17.52 33.49 37.16
N LYS A 708 -16.73 34.42 37.74
CA LYS A 708 -16.66 35.84 37.30
C LYS A 708 -15.60 36.10 36.20
N GLY A 709 -14.99 35.06 35.67
CA GLY A 709 -14.15 35.08 34.47
C GLY A 709 -14.47 33.84 33.65
N THR A 710 -14.60 33.97 32.33
CA THR A 710 -14.94 32.85 31.46
C THR A 710 -13.65 32.18 30.99
N TRP A 711 -13.51 30.89 31.32
CA TRP A 711 -12.60 30.02 30.58
C TRP A 711 -13.08 29.95 29.13
N GLN A 712 -12.16 30.10 28.19
CA GLN A 712 -12.45 30.17 26.77
C GLN A 712 -11.46 29.29 26.01
N ARG A 713 -11.98 28.55 25.04
CA ARG A 713 -11.15 27.83 24.07
C ARG A 713 -10.62 28.83 23.06
N GLN A 714 -9.31 28.87 22.85
CA GLN A 714 -8.65 29.86 22.01
C GLN A 714 -7.48 29.25 21.23
N SER A 715 -7.21 29.79 20.05
CA SER A 715 -5.95 29.65 19.31
C SER A 715 -5.30 31.02 19.12
N ASN A 716 -3.97 31.09 19.03
CA ASN A 716 -3.28 32.36 18.85
C ASN A 716 -3.43 32.91 17.40
N GLY A 717 -3.72 32.04 16.43
CA GLY A 717 -3.97 32.41 15.04
C GLY A 717 -5.24 33.25 14.80
N THR A 718 -6.17 33.30 15.76
CA THR A 718 -7.46 34.01 15.63
C THR A 718 -7.54 35.35 16.38
N GLY A 719 -6.44 35.81 17.00
CA GLY A 719 -6.26 37.23 17.35
C GLY A 719 -6.90 37.74 18.64
N THR A 720 -6.74 37.05 19.78
CA THR A 720 -7.05 37.64 21.12
C THR A 720 -5.86 37.58 22.08
N THR A 721 -5.74 38.61 22.93
CA THR A 721 -4.46 39.17 23.40
C THR A 721 -3.83 38.54 24.66
N ALA A 722 -4.37 37.47 25.25
CA ALA A 722 -3.82 36.88 26.49
C ALA A 722 -3.89 35.35 26.51
N GLY A 723 -2.79 34.68 26.14
CA GLY A 723 -2.64 33.24 26.18
C GLY A 723 -1.26 32.77 25.67
N PRO A 724 -0.97 31.47 25.73
CA PRO A 724 0.20 30.84 25.11
C PRO A 724 0.35 31.14 23.60
N VAL A 725 1.60 31.22 23.11
CA VAL A 725 1.89 31.51 21.70
C VAL A 725 1.50 30.34 20.78
N ALA A 726 1.63 29.12 21.29
CA ALA A 726 1.28 27.87 20.64
C ALA A 726 0.62 26.95 21.69
N ASP A 727 -0.31 26.12 21.23
CA ASP A 727 -0.86 25.03 22.02
C ASP A 727 0.21 23.97 22.33
N HIS A 728 -0.07 23.12 23.32
CA HIS A 728 0.83 22.02 23.66
C HIS A 728 0.67 20.87 22.66
N THR A 729 -0.56 20.56 22.26
CA THR A 729 -0.89 19.37 21.44
C THR A 729 -0.19 19.37 20.09
N THR A 730 -0.33 20.44 19.31
CA THR A 730 0.21 20.57 17.95
C THR A 730 1.53 21.35 17.91
N GLY A 731 1.82 22.12 18.97
CA GLY A 731 2.99 23.00 19.02
C GLY A 731 2.90 24.16 18.04
N THR A 732 1.70 24.51 17.58
CA THR A 732 1.48 25.55 16.56
C THR A 732 0.60 26.68 17.07
N SER A 733 0.66 27.83 16.40
CA SER A 733 -0.26 28.94 16.70
C SER A 733 -1.70 28.65 16.25
N ALA A 734 -1.93 27.61 15.45
CA ALA A 734 -3.24 27.21 14.95
C ALA A 734 -3.97 26.25 15.89
N GLY A 735 -3.24 25.51 16.74
CA GLY A 735 -3.83 24.62 17.73
C GLY A 735 -4.52 25.38 18.86
N HIS A 736 -5.34 24.65 19.62
CA HIS A 736 -6.29 25.22 20.56
C HIS A 736 -6.02 24.75 21.98
N TYR A 737 -6.23 25.66 22.93
CA TYR A 737 -6.12 25.37 24.36
C TYR A 737 -7.25 26.07 25.10
N MET A 738 -7.48 25.69 26.36
CA MET A 738 -8.45 26.34 27.23
C MET A 738 -7.74 27.39 28.11
N VAL A 739 -8.12 28.66 28.01
CA VAL A 739 -7.46 29.76 28.71
C VAL A 739 -8.45 30.61 29.51
N VAL A 740 -7.98 31.15 30.64
CA VAL A 740 -8.67 32.19 31.39
C VAL A 740 -7.74 33.38 31.58
N ASN A 741 -8.25 34.57 31.23
CA ASN A 741 -7.56 35.82 31.47
C ASN A 741 -7.66 36.20 32.95
N THR A 742 -6.51 36.24 33.63
CA THR A 742 -6.41 36.56 35.06
C THR A 742 -6.00 38.00 35.33
N GLY A 743 -6.08 38.86 34.32
CA GLY A 743 -5.85 40.29 34.44
C GLY A 743 -6.81 40.98 35.42
N ARG A 744 -6.39 42.10 36.01
CA ARG A 744 -7.17 42.90 36.99
C ARG A 744 -8.62 43.16 36.62
N VAL A 745 -8.89 43.36 35.33
CA VAL A 745 -10.22 43.66 34.79
C VAL A 745 -11.06 42.38 34.62
N SER A 746 -10.44 41.30 34.15
CA SER A 746 -11.10 40.05 33.78
C SER A 746 -11.33 39.11 34.97
N LEU A 747 -10.33 38.93 35.83
CA LEU A 747 -10.44 38.15 37.06
C LEU A 747 -9.70 38.86 38.20
N PRO A 748 -10.37 39.77 38.92
CA PRO A 748 -9.76 40.54 40.01
C PRO A 748 -9.21 39.65 41.14
N ALA A 749 -8.30 40.21 41.94
CA ALA A 749 -7.68 39.50 43.06
C ALA A 749 -8.73 38.79 43.95
N GLY A 750 -8.53 37.48 44.18
CA GLY A 750 -9.39 36.65 45.03
C GLY A 750 -10.69 36.15 44.38
N HIS A 751 -11.03 36.60 43.17
CA HIS A 751 -12.14 36.02 42.41
C HIS A 751 -11.72 34.74 41.70
N THR A 752 -12.68 33.87 41.48
CA THR A 752 -12.44 32.54 40.91
C THR A 752 -13.22 32.32 39.62
N ALA A 753 -12.59 31.57 38.72
CA ALA A 753 -13.18 31.01 37.51
C ALA A 753 -12.95 29.51 37.53
N ALA A 754 -14.01 28.72 37.46
CA ALA A 754 -13.96 27.27 37.52
C ALA A 754 -14.32 26.65 36.16
N LEU A 755 -13.62 25.59 35.80
CA LEU A 755 -13.87 24.74 34.65
C LEU A 755 -14.12 23.32 35.18
N THR A 756 -15.32 22.80 34.94
CA THR A 756 -15.78 21.53 35.54
C THR A 756 -16.01 20.49 34.46
N SER A 757 -15.47 19.29 34.65
CA SER A 757 -15.71 18.16 33.75
C SER A 757 -17.11 17.60 33.92
N GLN A 758 -17.53 16.79 32.96
CA GLN A 758 -18.62 15.85 33.19
C GLN A 758 -18.19 14.78 34.23
N PRO A 759 -19.14 14.08 34.87
CA PRO A 759 -18.82 13.00 35.79
C PRO A 759 -18.21 11.79 35.06
N TYR A 760 -17.05 11.33 35.54
CA TYR A 760 -16.40 10.07 35.19
C TYR A 760 -17.04 8.90 35.93
N GLN A 761 -17.03 7.72 35.30
CA GLN A 761 -17.56 6.49 35.89
C GLN A 761 -16.65 5.94 37.00
N PRO A 762 -17.20 5.21 37.99
CA PRO A 762 -16.42 4.55 39.02
C PRO A 762 -15.52 3.44 38.45
N SER A 763 -14.32 3.27 39.01
CA SER A 763 -13.38 2.19 38.67
C SER A 763 -12.92 1.46 39.94
N VAL A 764 -12.53 0.20 39.76
CA VAL A 764 -12.00 -0.66 40.84
C VAL A 764 -10.53 -0.36 41.12
N SER A 765 -9.80 0.09 40.10
CA SER A 765 -8.42 0.55 40.17
C SER A 765 -8.35 2.05 40.48
N ASP A 766 -7.22 2.47 41.06
CA ASP A 766 -6.85 3.90 41.08
C ASP A 766 -6.80 4.44 39.64
N GLN A 767 -7.08 5.73 39.45
CA GLN A 767 -7.00 6.42 38.17
C GLN A 767 -6.00 7.57 38.24
N CYS A 768 -5.26 7.82 37.16
CA CYS A 768 -4.32 8.93 37.04
C CYS A 768 -4.87 10.02 36.12
N LEU A 769 -5.22 11.16 36.71
CA LEU A 769 -5.58 12.38 35.99
C LEU A 769 -4.31 13.18 35.68
N ALA A 770 -3.89 13.23 34.41
CA ALA A 770 -2.79 14.06 33.93
C ALA A 770 -3.31 15.23 33.07
N PHE A 771 -2.63 16.37 33.08
CA PHE A 771 -2.95 17.52 32.23
C PHE A 771 -1.74 18.45 32.08
N TRP A 772 -1.73 19.24 31.02
CA TRP A 772 -0.76 20.29 30.80
C TRP A 772 -1.35 21.65 31.17
N TYR A 773 -0.52 22.51 31.75
CA TYR A 773 -0.94 23.84 32.15
C TYR A 773 0.19 24.85 31.97
N GLN A 774 -0.19 26.10 31.72
CA GLN A 774 0.73 27.21 31.59
C GLN A 774 0.20 28.40 32.38
N LEU A 775 1.06 29.02 33.17
CA LEU A 775 0.78 30.28 33.86
C LEU A 775 1.60 31.38 33.21
N SER A 776 0.99 32.54 32.92
CA SER A 776 1.72 33.68 32.37
C SER A 776 2.79 34.19 33.34
N ALA A 777 3.91 34.68 32.82
CA ALA A 777 4.93 35.34 33.63
C ALA A 777 4.36 36.55 34.41
N GLY A 778 4.78 36.73 35.67
CA GLY A 778 4.33 37.84 36.54
C GLY A 778 3.41 37.40 37.67
N THR A 779 2.17 37.93 37.71
CA THR A 779 1.17 37.64 38.78
C THR A 779 -0.11 37.00 38.21
N PRO A 780 -0.02 35.79 37.62
CA PRO A 780 -1.16 35.08 37.03
C PRO A 780 -2.20 34.64 38.05
N GLY A 781 -1.81 34.53 39.33
CA GLY A 781 -2.63 33.94 40.38
C GLY A 781 -2.29 32.48 40.64
N SER A 782 -3.30 31.67 40.96
CA SER A 782 -3.10 30.25 41.27
C SER A 782 -4.15 29.36 40.60
N LEU A 783 -3.71 28.24 40.03
CA LEU A 783 -4.57 27.15 39.57
C LEU A 783 -4.75 26.15 40.71
N ARG A 784 -6.00 25.86 41.08
CA ARG A 784 -6.36 24.85 42.08
C ARG A 784 -7.15 23.75 41.39
N VAL A 785 -6.80 22.50 41.66
CA VAL A 785 -7.52 21.34 41.11
C VAL A 785 -8.23 20.64 42.24
N PHE A 786 -9.50 20.36 42.02
CA PHE A 786 -10.35 19.63 42.95
C PHE A 786 -10.92 18.40 42.28
N VAL A 787 -11.03 17.33 43.05
CA VAL A 787 -11.81 16.14 42.69
C VAL A 787 -13.06 16.16 43.54
N GLU A 788 -14.22 16.13 42.89
CA GLU A 788 -15.50 16.03 43.56
C GLU A 788 -16.07 14.63 43.35
N GLN A 789 -16.31 13.91 44.45
CA GLN A 789 -16.81 12.54 44.44
C GLN A 789 -17.94 12.44 45.45
N SER A 790 -19.09 11.88 45.07
CA SER A 790 -20.27 11.79 45.96
C SER A 790 -20.65 13.14 46.62
N ARG A 791 -20.51 14.26 45.88
CA ARG A 791 -20.71 15.66 46.35
C ARG A 791 -19.72 16.17 47.40
N VAL A 792 -18.61 15.46 47.62
CA VAL A 792 -17.51 15.89 48.48
C VAL A 792 -16.37 16.41 47.61
N ARG A 793 -16.07 17.70 47.73
CA ARG A 793 -15.00 18.37 46.98
C ARG A 793 -13.67 18.34 47.75
N ARG A 794 -12.69 17.58 47.24
CA ARG A 794 -11.33 17.49 47.78
C ARG A 794 -10.36 18.28 46.92
N LYS A 795 -9.60 19.20 47.52
CA LYS A 795 -8.48 19.87 46.83
C LYS A 795 -7.32 18.88 46.71
N VAL A 796 -6.90 18.59 45.48
CA VAL A 796 -5.84 17.62 45.19
C VAL A 796 -4.53 18.31 44.80
N LEU A 797 -4.61 19.52 44.22
CA LEU A 797 -3.45 20.25 43.74
C LEU A 797 -3.66 21.76 43.90
N SER A 798 -2.56 22.48 44.12
CA SER A 798 -2.55 23.94 44.16
C SER A 798 -1.23 24.43 43.61
N MET A 799 -1.29 25.25 42.57
CA MET A 799 -0.12 25.73 41.82
C MET A 799 -0.17 27.24 41.80
N SER A 800 0.91 27.88 42.23
CA SER A 800 1.02 29.33 42.29
C SER A 800 2.41 29.73 41.82
N THR A 801 2.47 30.59 40.80
CA THR A 801 3.67 31.26 40.27
C THR A 801 4.84 30.33 39.93
N MET A 802 5.12 30.16 38.64
CA MET A 802 6.33 29.52 38.14
C MET A 802 7.13 30.51 37.28
N GLU A 803 8.45 30.32 37.21
CA GLU A 803 9.31 31.08 36.30
C GLU A 803 9.15 30.51 34.89
N GLY A 804 9.03 31.36 33.87
CA GLY A 804 8.99 30.93 32.47
C GLY A 804 7.60 30.92 31.81
N SER A 805 7.60 30.67 30.50
CA SER A 805 6.42 30.61 29.63
C SER A 805 6.32 29.24 28.96
N ASN A 806 6.65 28.18 29.69
CA ASN A 806 6.60 26.81 29.19
C ASN A 806 5.31 26.13 29.62
N TRP A 807 4.94 25.08 28.91
CA TRP A 807 3.89 24.15 29.33
C TRP A 807 4.45 23.19 30.38
N HIS A 808 3.69 22.97 31.45
CA HIS A 808 4.08 22.07 32.53
C HIS A 808 3.06 20.95 32.65
N ARG A 809 3.54 19.71 32.82
CA ARG A 809 2.67 18.56 33.08
C ARG A 809 2.39 18.44 34.57
N SER A 810 1.14 18.22 34.92
CA SER A 810 0.75 17.80 36.26
C SER A 810 -0.08 16.53 36.23
N HIS A 811 -0.11 15.81 37.34
CA HIS A 811 -0.91 14.62 37.49
C HIS A 811 -1.43 14.46 38.91
N VAL A 812 -2.54 13.75 39.06
CA VAL A 812 -3.20 13.47 40.34
C VAL A 812 -3.76 12.05 40.32
N THR A 813 -3.42 11.26 41.34
CA THR A 813 -4.05 9.96 41.56
C THR A 813 -5.40 10.13 42.25
N VAL A 814 -6.42 9.52 41.67
CA VAL A 814 -7.81 9.52 42.10
C VAL A 814 -8.21 8.09 42.44
N GLN A 815 -8.99 7.90 43.51
CA GLN A 815 -9.51 6.59 43.90
C GLN A 815 -11.03 6.59 43.67
N PRO A 816 -11.51 6.11 42.53
CA PRO A 816 -12.89 6.33 42.07
C PRO A 816 -13.88 5.30 42.65
N ASN A 817 -14.05 5.30 43.98
CA ASN A 817 -15.10 4.56 44.73
C ASN A 817 -16.57 4.95 44.39
N GLY A 818 -16.81 5.70 43.31
CA GLY A 818 -18.08 6.31 42.91
C GLY A 818 -17.86 7.33 41.80
N GLU A 819 -18.93 7.81 41.16
CA GLU A 819 -18.84 8.87 40.13
C GLU A 819 -18.08 10.09 40.67
N TRP A 820 -17.17 10.62 39.85
CA TRP A 820 -16.30 11.72 40.23
C TRP A 820 -16.13 12.73 39.09
N GLN A 821 -15.88 13.99 39.40
CA GLN A 821 -15.59 15.04 38.42
C GLN A 821 -14.38 15.86 38.84
N VAL A 822 -13.66 16.42 37.87
CA VAL A 822 -12.55 17.35 38.12
C VAL A 822 -13.03 18.79 37.96
N VAL A 823 -12.58 19.64 38.88
CA VAL A 823 -12.81 21.09 38.85
C VAL A 823 -11.47 21.81 38.83
N PHE A 824 -11.16 22.47 37.72
CA PHE A 824 -10.03 23.38 37.58
C PHE A 824 -10.46 24.78 37.94
N GLU A 825 -9.90 25.34 39.02
CA GLU A 825 -10.29 26.64 39.54
C GLU A 825 -9.11 27.59 39.48
N ALA A 826 -9.19 28.58 38.60
CA ALA A 826 -8.28 29.70 38.54
C ALA A 826 -8.66 30.77 39.56
N VAL A 827 -7.68 31.22 40.34
CA VAL A 827 -7.81 32.33 41.28
C VAL A 827 -6.98 33.49 40.77
N GLY A 828 -7.61 34.62 40.46
CA GLY A 828 -6.88 35.80 40.02
C GLY A 828 -6.04 36.40 41.15
N ALA A 829 -4.81 36.82 40.85
CA ALA A 829 -3.99 37.65 41.74
C ALA A 829 -4.14 39.17 41.47
N GLY A 830 -4.91 39.55 40.44
CA GLY A 830 -5.04 40.95 40.04
C GLY A 830 -3.75 41.52 39.45
N GLY A 831 -3.07 40.76 38.61
CA GLY A 831 -1.94 41.23 37.78
C GLY A 831 -2.40 41.94 36.51
N ASP A 832 -1.51 42.68 35.85
CA ASP A 832 -1.77 43.23 34.52
C ASP A 832 -1.38 42.18 33.46
N HIS A 833 -2.28 41.87 32.52
CA HIS A 833 -2.07 40.91 31.41
C HIS A 833 -1.77 39.45 31.82
N GLY A 834 -2.28 38.98 32.97
CA GLY A 834 -2.13 37.59 33.41
C GLY A 834 -3.06 36.60 32.69
N TYR A 835 -2.63 35.35 32.52
CA TYR A 835 -3.49 34.25 32.08
C TYR A 835 -3.10 32.92 32.74
N ILE A 836 -4.04 31.97 32.73
CA ILE A 836 -3.83 30.56 33.04
C ILE A 836 -4.41 29.74 31.89
N ALA A 837 -3.63 28.84 31.32
CA ALA A 837 -4.04 27.95 30.24
C ALA A 837 -3.93 26.47 30.65
N LEU A 838 -4.77 25.64 30.05
CA LEU A 838 -4.86 24.19 30.20
C LEU A 838 -4.89 23.55 28.82
N ASP A 839 -4.20 22.41 28.69
CA ASP A 839 -4.17 21.62 27.48
C ASP A 839 -3.98 20.13 27.82
N ASP A 840 -4.25 19.23 26.88
CA ASP A 840 -3.97 17.78 26.98
C ASP A 840 -4.38 17.11 28.30
N LEU A 841 -5.66 17.21 28.66
CA LEU A 841 -6.25 16.48 29.79
C LEU A 841 -6.34 14.99 29.46
N HIS A 842 -5.87 14.13 30.36
CA HIS A 842 -5.87 12.69 30.19
C HIS A 842 -6.19 11.98 31.51
N VAL A 843 -6.96 10.89 31.46
CA VAL A 843 -7.26 10.02 32.59
C VAL A 843 -6.94 8.59 32.19
N SER A 844 -5.97 7.96 32.86
CA SER A 844 -5.64 6.55 32.72
C SER A 844 -6.00 5.74 33.96
N GLU A 845 -6.09 4.42 33.82
CA GLU A 845 -6.11 3.50 34.96
C GLU A 845 -4.71 3.39 35.56
N GLY A 846 -4.63 3.16 36.87
CA GLY A 846 -3.39 3.10 37.64
C GLY A 846 -3.08 4.35 38.46
N ALA A 847 -2.13 4.21 39.40
CA ALA A 847 -1.58 5.33 40.14
C ALA A 847 -0.62 6.15 39.27
N CYS A 848 -0.48 7.44 39.55
CA CYS A 848 0.37 8.31 38.73
C CYS A 848 1.86 8.11 39.05
N PRO A 849 2.75 8.15 38.03
CA PRO A 849 4.19 8.07 38.24
C PRO A 849 4.74 9.31 38.94
N LYS A 850 5.82 9.18 39.72
CA LYS A 850 6.48 10.33 40.37
C LYS A 850 7.05 11.30 39.31
N SER A 851 7.13 12.60 39.62
CA SER A 851 7.64 13.62 38.68
C SER A 851 9.02 13.26 38.10
N ALA A 852 9.15 13.30 36.77
CA ALA A 852 10.33 12.89 36.00
C ALA A 852 10.85 11.47 36.28
N SER A 853 10.04 10.62 36.92
CA SER A 853 10.29 9.19 37.02
C SER A 853 9.36 8.45 36.07
N CYS A 854 9.89 7.46 35.36
CA CYS A 854 9.12 6.64 34.43
C CYS A 854 9.71 5.25 34.33
N ASP A 855 8.85 4.26 34.58
CA ASP A 855 9.08 2.84 34.29
C ASP A 855 8.58 2.46 32.88
N PHE A 856 8.00 3.42 32.14
CA PHE A 856 7.50 3.28 30.78
C PHE A 856 6.43 2.21 30.56
N GLU A 857 5.87 1.58 31.59
CA GLU A 857 4.92 0.47 31.42
C GLU A 857 3.51 0.92 31.01
N GLN A 858 3.13 2.17 31.30
CA GLN A 858 1.78 2.69 31.04
C GLN A 858 1.77 3.88 30.07
N ASP A 859 2.72 4.81 30.20
CA ASP A 859 2.86 5.98 29.35
C ASP A 859 4.32 6.45 29.32
N THR A 860 4.62 7.54 28.60
CA THR A 860 5.98 8.13 28.61
C THR A 860 6.24 9.00 29.85
N CYS A 861 5.35 9.00 30.84
CA CYS A 861 5.37 9.82 32.06
C CYS A 861 5.62 11.33 31.85
N GLY A 862 5.33 11.84 30.63
CA GLY A 862 5.56 13.23 30.25
C GLY A 862 6.93 13.50 29.63
N TRP A 863 7.76 12.48 29.45
CA TRP A 863 8.93 12.59 28.59
C TRP A 863 8.48 12.75 27.14
N SER A 864 9.04 13.75 26.46
CA SER A 864 8.66 14.11 25.10
C SER A 864 9.89 14.34 24.24
N SER A 865 9.80 14.01 22.96
CA SER A 865 10.86 14.33 22.00
C SER A 865 10.46 15.58 21.22
N PRO A 866 11.10 16.74 21.44
CA PRO A 866 10.74 17.95 20.73
C PRO A 866 11.06 17.83 19.23
N SER A 867 10.05 18.06 18.40
CA SER A 867 10.18 18.19 16.96
C SER A 867 10.47 19.65 16.59
N ASP A 868 11.73 20.11 16.66
CA ASP A 868 12.08 21.43 16.12
C ASP A 868 12.25 21.31 14.59
N PRO A 869 11.41 22.00 13.79
CA PRO A 869 11.52 21.98 12.33
C PRO A 869 12.89 22.44 11.79
N ARG A 870 13.66 23.17 12.60
CA ARG A 870 14.97 23.75 12.24
C ARG A 870 16.16 22.85 12.57
N LEU A 871 15.98 21.85 13.44
CA LEU A 871 17.08 21.01 13.93
C LEU A 871 17.17 19.64 13.24
N HIS A 872 16.21 19.30 12.36
CA HIS A 872 16.12 17.96 11.78
C HIS A 872 16.23 16.87 12.87
N SER A 873 15.64 17.12 14.06
CA SER A 873 15.70 16.22 15.21
C SER A 873 14.75 15.04 15.02
N PHE A 874 15.23 13.83 15.32
CA PHE A 874 14.44 12.60 15.21
C PHE A 874 13.83 12.23 16.57
N ALA A 875 12.61 11.67 16.56
CA ALA A 875 11.88 11.35 17.79
C ALA A 875 12.29 9.99 18.37
N TRP A 876 12.35 9.90 19.69
CA TRP A 876 12.46 8.63 20.40
C TRP A 876 11.14 7.85 20.33
N GLY A 877 11.20 6.54 20.13
CA GLY A 877 10.04 5.64 20.16
C GLY A 877 9.82 5.01 21.53
N TRP A 878 8.58 4.63 21.84
CA TRP A 878 8.21 3.86 23.03
C TRP A 878 7.82 2.44 22.59
N LYS A 879 8.51 1.41 23.09
CA LYS A 879 8.51 0.05 22.52
C LYS A 879 8.52 -1.03 23.60
N SER A 880 7.91 -2.20 23.33
CA SER A 880 8.07 -3.42 24.14
C SER A 880 9.01 -4.46 23.53
N GLY A 881 9.41 -5.46 24.33
CA GLY A 881 10.27 -6.57 23.89
C GLY A 881 9.62 -7.57 22.90
N PHE A 882 8.33 -7.44 22.59
CA PHE A 882 7.62 -8.27 21.61
C PHE A 882 7.77 -7.67 20.20
N THR A 883 8.34 -8.44 19.27
CA THR A 883 8.88 -7.92 18.00
C THR A 883 7.83 -7.50 16.96
N LEU A 884 7.79 -6.20 16.67
CA LEU A 884 7.70 -5.70 15.29
C LEU A 884 9.06 -5.99 14.63
N ALA A 885 9.10 -6.86 13.60
CA ALA A 885 10.33 -7.35 12.97
C ALA A 885 11.19 -6.26 12.28
N LYS A 886 10.74 -5.01 12.30
CA LYS A 886 11.26 -3.88 11.53
C LYS A 886 12.35 -3.06 12.27
N TYR A 887 12.53 -3.22 13.58
CA TYR A 887 13.46 -2.39 14.38
C TYR A 887 14.28 -3.18 15.41
N PRO A 888 15.63 -3.20 15.35
CA PRO A 888 16.49 -3.89 16.33
C PRO A 888 16.45 -3.21 17.71
N GLY A 889 16.57 -3.98 18.80
CA GLY A 889 16.58 -3.48 20.19
C GLY A 889 16.60 -4.60 21.24
N PRO A 890 16.71 -4.28 22.54
CA PRO A 890 16.77 -5.31 23.58
C PRO A 890 15.50 -6.18 23.60
N GLU A 891 15.65 -7.50 23.65
CA GLU A 891 14.51 -8.44 23.60
C GLU A 891 13.65 -8.40 24.87
N GLN A 892 14.20 -7.91 25.98
CA GLN A 892 13.54 -7.89 27.28
C GLN A 892 13.71 -6.51 27.90
N ASP A 893 12.61 -6.01 28.43
CA ASP A 893 12.53 -4.82 29.25
C ASP A 893 13.23 -5.00 30.62
N HIS A 894 13.70 -3.92 31.26
CA HIS A 894 14.36 -4.02 32.56
C HIS A 894 13.36 -4.05 33.72
N THR A 895 12.30 -3.23 33.68
CA THR A 895 11.26 -3.15 34.72
C THR A 895 10.63 -4.51 35.03
N LEU A 896 10.14 -5.22 34.01
CA LEU A 896 9.48 -6.52 34.17
C LEU A 896 10.42 -7.71 33.94
N GLY A 897 11.57 -7.52 33.29
CA GLY A 897 12.45 -8.61 32.88
C GLY A 897 11.79 -9.57 31.90
N THR A 898 10.78 -9.10 31.16
CA THR A 898 10.02 -9.90 30.21
C THR A 898 9.93 -9.21 28.85
N ARG A 899 9.48 -9.96 27.83
CA ARG A 899 9.19 -9.39 26.50
C ARG A 899 7.95 -8.48 26.50
N ASN A 900 7.16 -8.48 27.58
CA ASN A 900 5.93 -7.70 27.68
C ASN A 900 6.15 -6.32 28.32
N GLY A 901 7.32 -6.06 28.92
CA GLY A 901 7.65 -4.74 29.46
C GLY A 901 8.06 -3.76 28.37
N HIS A 902 8.12 -2.48 28.73
CA HIS A 902 8.21 -1.35 27.81
C HIS A 902 9.35 -0.41 28.17
N TYR A 903 10.03 0.09 27.14
CA TYR A 903 11.15 0.99 27.28
C TYR A 903 11.18 2.04 26.16
N MET A 904 11.94 3.11 26.36
CA MET A 904 12.20 4.10 25.32
C MET A 904 13.34 3.64 24.41
N HIS A 905 13.20 3.82 23.11
CA HIS A 905 14.07 3.27 22.09
C HIS A 905 14.39 4.31 21.00
N PHE A 906 15.62 4.28 20.50
CA PHE A 906 16.06 5.06 19.37
C PHE A 906 16.96 4.24 18.44
N ASP A 907 16.58 4.20 17.15
CA ASP A 907 17.36 3.56 16.09
C ASP A 907 18.26 4.61 15.43
N THR A 908 19.58 4.39 15.52
CA THR A 908 20.57 5.33 14.97
C THR A 908 20.66 5.28 13.44
N SER A 909 20.11 4.26 12.77
CA SER A 909 20.04 4.18 11.30
C SER A 909 19.22 5.31 10.68
N VAL A 910 18.28 5.87 11.46
CA VAL A 910 17.41 6.97 11.06
C VAL A 910 18.19 8.29 10.89
N LEU A 911 19.42 8.39 11.39
CA LEU A 911 20.25 9.61 11.32
C LEU A 911 20.85 9.90 9.92
N GLY A 912 20.46 9.18 8.86
CA GLY A 912 20.99 9.32 7.51
C GLY A 912 20.13 10.18 6.57
N THR A 913 20.30 11.50 6.56
CA THR A 913 20.24 12.39 5.35
C THR A 913 20.23 13.89 5.69
N ARG A 914 19.73 14.33 6.86
CA ARG A 914 19.70 15.78 7.23
C ARG A 914 19.81 16.13 8.73
N GLY A 915 19.84 15.18 9.67
CA GLY A 915 19.89 15.45 11.13
C GLY A 915 21.12 14.88 11.85
N THR A 916 21.53 15.49 12.96
CA THR A 916 22.78 15.15 13.69
C THR A 916 22.57 14.72 15.14
N SER A 917 21.34 14.81 15.66
CA SER A 917 21.02 14.47 17.05
C SER A 917 19.55 14.09 17.25
N ALA A 918 19.28 13.33 18.31
CA ALA A 918 17.93 13.02 18.80
C ALA A 918 17.83 13.33 20.30
N LEU A 919 16.71 13.92 20.71
CA LEU A 919 16.55 14.49 22.05
C LEU A 919 15.28 13.96 22.72
N LEU A 920 15.38 13.48 23.96
CA LEU A 920 14.25 13.14 24.83
C LEU A 920 14.29 14.04 26.05
N GLU A 921 13.27 14.86 26.26
CA GLU A 921 13.21 15.88 27.31
C GLU A 921 12.20 15.53 28.40
N SER A 922 12.53 15.84 29.64
CA SER A 922 11.61 15.76 30.77
C SER A 922 10.65 16.97 30.78
N PRO A 923 9.52 16.87 31.50
CA PRO A 923 8.77 18.05 31.90
C PRO A 923 9.67 19.04 32.67
N PRO A 924 9.37 20.35 32.67
CA PRO A 924 10.10 21.32 33.48
C PRO A 924 10.04 20.97 34.97
N LEU A 925 11.21 20.95 35.61
CA LEU A 925 11.41 20.59 37.01
C LEU A 925 11.82 21.82 37.84
N PRO A 926 11.31 21.94 39.08
CA PRO A 926 11.68 23.03 39.96
C PRO A 926 13.15 22.94 40.38
N ALA A 927 13.70 24.05 40.87
CA ALA A 927 15.08 24.14 41.35
C ALA A 927 15.47 22.98 42.29
N ALA A 928 16.62 22.38 42.01
CA ALA A 928 17.14 21.21 42.70
C ALA A 928 18.50 21.53 43.31
N THR A 929 18.60 21.47 44.64
CA THR A 929 19.87 21.67 45.36
C THR A 929 20.62 20.36 45.63
N ASP A 930 19.90 19.25 45.84
CA ASP A 930 20.45 17.91 46.05
C ASP A 930 19.45 16.86 45.59
N SER A 931 19.48 16.54 44.30
CA SER A 931 18.60 15.55 43.67
C SER A 931 19.42 14.48 42.96
N CYS A 932 18.84 13.29 42.79
CA CYS A 932 19.49 12.19 42.12
C CYS A 932 18.63 11.64 40.98
N LEU A 933 19.25 11.50 39.80
CA LEU A 933 18.70 10.81 38.65
C LEU A 933 19.34 9.42 38.56
N ARG A 934 18.52 8.38 38.49
CA ARG A 934 18.94 6.99 38.23
C ARG A 934 18.18 6.51 37.00
N PHE A 935 18.84 5.79 36.11
CA PHE A 935 18.18 5.22 34.92
C PHE A 935 18.97 4.03 34.41
N TRP A 936 18.29 3.17 33.64
CA TRP A 936 18.91 2.08 32.92
C TRP A 936 19.00 2.41 31.44
N TYR A 937 20.10 1.99 30.81
CA TYR A 937 20.33 2.20 29.39
C TYR A 937 20.91 0.96 28.73
N HIS A 938 20.59 0.76 27.47
CA HIS A 938 21.15 -0.27 26.61
C HIS A 938 21.68 0.39 25.34
N MET A 939 22.88 0.01 24.93
CA MET A 939 23.49 0.48 23.68
C MET A 939 24.07 -0.70 22.92
N ASP A 940 23.71 -0.83 21.65
CA ASP A 940 24.33 -1.77 20.73
C ASP A 940 24.80 -1.02 19.49
N ILE A 941 25.97 -0.37 19.62
CA ILE A 941 26.64 0.34 18.53
C ILE A 941 27.94 -0.41 18.23
N PRO A 942 28.16 -0.89 16.98
CA PRO A 942 29.37 -1.60 16.61
C PRO A 942 30.65 -0.76 16.84
N GLU A 943 31.70 -1.36 17.40
CA GLU A 943 32.93 -0.65 17.80
C GLU A 943 33.65 0.07 16.63
N HIS A 944 33.46 -0.39 15.39
CA HIS A 944 34.03 0.25 14.19
C HIS A 944 33.23 1.49 13.72
N LEU A 945 32.08 1.76 14.33
CA LEU A 945 31.17 2.88 14.05
C LEU A 945 30.99 3.82 15.27
N SER A 946 31.93 3.77 16.23
CA SER A 946 31.88 4.32 17.60
C SER A 946 31.81 5.85 17.75
N SER A 947 31.17 6.56 16.82
CA SER A 947 31.04 8.02 16.85
C SER A 947 29.76 8.53 17.55
N GLY A 948 28.88 7.61 17.96
CA GLY A 948 27.66 7.89 18.73
C GLY A 948 27.95 8.06 20.23
N GLU A 949 27.38 9.09 20.86
CA GLU A 949 27.49 9.37 22.30
C GLU A 949 26.11 9.68 22.88
N LEU A 950 25.72 9.00 23.97
CA LEU A 950 24.54 9.29 24.77
C LEU A 950 24.94 10.25 25.90
N ARG A 951 24.28 11.40 25.98
CA ARG A 951 24.54 12.47 26.95
C ARG A 951 23.29 12.77 27.77
N VAL A 952 23.48 13.08 29.05
CA VAL A 952 22.46 13.69 29.90
C VAL A 952 22.83 15.14 30.10
N THR A 953 21.94 16.05 29.70
CA THR A 953 22.16 17.49 29.84
C THR A 953 21.01 18.15 30.58
N LEU A 954 21.33 19.18 31.36
CA LEU A 954 20.38 20.01 32.08
C LEU A 954 20.20 21.31 31.32
N HIS A 955 18.96 21.61 30.92
CA HIS A 955 18.60 22.85 30.24
C HIS A 955 17.89 23.75 31.24
N GLY A 956 18.43 24.94 31.52
CA GLY A 956 17.77 25.93 32.38
C GLY A 956 18.09 27.35 31.96
N ALA A 957 17.61 28.34 32.72
CA ALA A 957 17.83 29.77 32.41
C ALA A 957 19.31 30.19 32.34
N ALA A 958 20.20 29.44 33.02
CA ALA A 958 21.65 29.66 32.99
C ALA A 958 22.36 29.05 31.76
N GLY A 959 21.62 28.40 30.85
CA GLY A 959 22.13 27.69 29.68
C GLY A 959 22.05 26.16 29.83
N GLN A 960 22.64 25.44 28.86
CA GLN A 960 22.71 23.99 28.85
C GLN A 960 24.00 23.50 29.52
N ARG A 961 23.90 22.52 30.43
CA ARG A 961 25.04 21.88 31.10
C ARG A 961 24.98 20.37 30.97
N MET A 962 25.99 19.75 30.36
CA MET A 962 26.14 18.30 30.38
C MET A 962 26.57 17.81 31.77
N VAL A 963 25.87 16.80 32.29
CA VAL A 963 26.12 16.22 33.62
C VAL A 963 26.60 14.77 33.56
N TRP A 964 26.38 14.09 32.45
CA TRP A 964 26.83 12.71 32.23
C TRP A 964 26.94 12.42 30.73
N SER A 965 27.89 11.56 30.33
CA SER A 965 27.93 11.01 28.98
C SER A 965 28.60 9.64 28.92
N VAL A 966 28.21 8.86 27.92
CA VAL A 966 28.83 7.57 27.58
C VAL A 966 28.96 7.44 26.05
N ALA A 967 30.11 6.94 25.59
CA ALA A 967 30.34 6.64 24.18
C ALA A 967 29.72 5.29 23.78
N GLY A 968 29.39 5.18 22.49
CA GLY A 968 28.82 3.98 21.88
C GLY A 968 29.71 2.75 22.04
N HIS A 969 29.14 1.70 22.63
CA HIS A 969 29.73 0.38 22.79
C HIS A 969 28.64 -0.69 22.66
N ARG A 970 29.03 -1.94 22.42
CA ARG A 970 28.11 -3.08 22.46
C ARG A 970 27.92 -3.56 23.90
N SER A 971 26.81 -3.16 24.53
CA SER A 971 26.41 -3.67 25.82
C SER A 971 25.82 -5.09 25.69
N ARG A 972 26.14 -6.01 26.59
CA ARG A 972 25.57 -7.37 26.63
C ARG A 972 24.22 -7.43 27.36
N GLY A 973 23.60 -6.27 27.62
CA GLY A 973 22.40 -6.09 28.44
C GLY A 973 22.33 -4.71 29.11
N TRP A 974 21.25 -4.44 29.84
CA TRP A 974 20.97 -3.17 30.52
C TRP A 974 22.08 -2.75 31.50
N GLN A 975 22.43 -1.46 31.47
CA GLN A 975 23.44 -0.83 32.32
C GLN A 975 22.81 0.30 33.15
N GLY A 976 23.11 0.36 34.44
CA GLY A 976 22.59 1.40 35.33
C GLY A 976 23.51 2.62 35.38
N ALA A 977 22.92 3.82 35.33
CA ALA A 977 23.61 5.09 35.53
C ALA A 977 23.03 5.85 36.72
N VAL A 978 23.90 6.55 37.46
CA VAL A 978 23.52 7.41 38.59
C VAL A 978 24.16 8.78 38.39
N VAL A 979 23.32 9.82 38.32
CA VAL A 979 23.73 11.17 37.96
C VAL A 979 23.23 12.17 39.03
N PRO A 980 24.15 12.89 39.71
CA PRO A 980 23.76 13.95 40.63
C PRO A 980 23.22 15.16 39.86
N VAL A 981 22.05 15.67 40.28
CA VAL A 981 21.35 16.77 39.63
C VAL A 981 21.30 17.97 40.58
N GLN A 982 21.92 19.07 40.14
CA GLN A 982 21.94 20.34 40.86
C GLN A 982 21.74 21.50 39.89
N ASN A 983 20.65 22.24 40.08
CA ASN A 983 20.35 23.45 39.34
C ASN A 983 19.56 24.46 40.22
N PRO A 984 20.03 25.72 40.32
CA PRO A 984 19.44 26.72 41.24
C PRO A 984 18.12 27.32 40.77
N GLY A 985 17.75 27.14 39.50
CA GLY A 985 16.48 27.58 38.92
C GLY A 985 15.72 26.42 38.31
N GLU A 986 14.62 26.71 37.63
CA GLU A 986 13.92 25.70 36.83
C GLU A 986 14.84 25.10 35.76
N PHE A 987 14.69 23.80 35.52
CA PHE A 987 15.43 23.09 34.50
C PHE A 987 14.65 21.90 33.92
N GLN A 988 15.07 21.44 32.75
CA GLN A 988 14.66 20.17 32.16
C GLN A 988 15.88 19.24 32.06
N ILE A 989 15.64 17.94 32.21
CA ILE A 989 16.62 16.90 31.96
C ILE A 989 16.42 16.43 30.53
N SER A 990 17.48 16.36 29.75
CA SER A 990 17.42 15.84 28.39
C SER A 990 18.42 14.71 28.17
N PHE A 991 17.98 13.66 27.49
CA PHE A 991 18.82 12.60 26.94
C PHE A 991 19.07 12.91 25.47
N GLU A 992 20.33 13.17 25.13
CA GLU A 992 20.77 13.55 23.79
C GLU A 992 21.65 12.45 23.21
N ILE A 993 21.31 11.93 22.03
CA ILE A 993 22.20 11.08 21.23
C ILE A 993 22.82 11.94 20.15
N THR A 994 24.16 11.96 20.09
CA THR A 994 24.91 12.70 19.05
C THR A 994 25.82 11.77 18.27
N THR A 995 25.89 11.92 16.94
CA THR A 995 26.80 11.14 16.08
C THR A 995 27.72 12.07 15.29
N ARG A 996 29.05 11.85 15.34
CA ARG A 996 30.03 12.67 14.57
C ARG A 996 30.32 12.16 13.16
N ARG A 997 30.01 10.89 12.86
CA ARG A 997 30.08 10.21 11.55
C ARG A 997 28.92 9.22 11.44
N TRP A 998 28.36 9.06 10.25
CA TRP A 998 27.25 8.18 9.93
C TRP A 998 27.48 6.74 10.42
N PRO A 999 26.77 6.25 11.45
CA PRO A 999 26.59 4.83 11.66
C PRO A 999 25.42 4.38 10.77
N MET A 1000 25.60 3.33 9.97
CA MET A 1000 24.48 2.71 9.26
C MET A 1000 23.69 1.74 10.16
N GLU A 1001 24.23 1.38 11.34
CA GLU A 1001 23.62 0.40 12.26
C GLU A 1001 23.93 0.72 13.73
N GLY A 1002 22.89 0.76 14.57
CA GLY A 1002 23.02 0.76 16.03
C GLY A 1002 21.75 1.18 16.78
N THR A 1003 21.56 0.66 18.00
CA THR A 1003 20.36 0.91 18.81
C THR A 1003 20.71 1.48 20.19
N VAL A 1004 19.93 2.45 20.66
CA VAL A 1004 19.96 2.96 22.04
C VAL A 1004 18.58 2.78 22.68
N ALA A 1005 18.54 2.33 23.93
CA ALA A 1005 17.32 2.23 24.71
C ALA A 1005 17.51 2.74 26.14
N LEU A 1006 16.43 3.25 26.74
CA LEU A 1006 16.36 3.80 28.10
C LEU A 1006 15.17 3.19 28.83
N ASP A 1007 15.36 2.86 30.10
CA ASP A 1007 14.30 2.32 30.95
C ASP A 1007 14.48 2.75 32.42
N ASP A 1008 13.44 2.61 33.23
CA ASP A 1008 13.47 2.77 34.69
C ASP A 1008 14.10 4.10 35.15
N ILE A 1009 13.62 5.21 34.58
CA ILE A 1009 14.07 6.54 34.98
C ILE A 1009 13.49 6.87 36.35
N MET A 1010 14.35 7.15 37.31
CA MET A 1010 13.95 7.54 38.66
C MET A 1010 14.59 8.87 39.02
N TYR A 1011 13.75 9.86 39.30
CA TYR A 1011 14.16 11.16 39.81
C TYR A 1011 13.73 11.32 41.28
N SER A 1012 14.71 11.53 42.15
CA SER A 1012 14.50 11.71 43.59
C SER A 1012 14.91 13.12 44.01
N THR A 1013 14.01 13.83 44.68
CA THR A 1013 14.27 15.19 45.20
C THR A 1013 14.71 15.11 46.66
N ARG A 1014 15.70 15.93 47.05
CA ARG A 1014 16.17 16.08 48.45
C ARG A 1014 16.78 14.82 49.05
N VAL A 1015 17.24 13.91 48.21
CA VAL A 1015 17.93 12.67 48.57
C VAL A 1015 19.17 12.59 47.70
N GLY A 1016 20.34 12.88 48.27
CA GLY A 1016 21.61 12.80 47.55
C GLY A 1016 21.88 11.38 47.03
N CYS A 1017 22.64 11.28 45.93
CA CYS A 1017 22.93 10.01 45.25
C CYS A 1017 23.71 8.97 46.08
N HIS A 1018 24.11 9.31 47.32
CA HIS A 1018 24.86 8.46 48.25
C HIS A 1018 23.99 7.70 49.27
N SER A 1019 22.67 7.80 49.19
CA SER A 1019 21.78 6.97 50.01
C SER A 1019 21.59 5.59 49.38
N SER A 1020 22.17 4.58 50.03
CA SER A 1020 21.81 3.16 49.85
C SER A 1020 20.32 2.97 50.23
N PRO A 1021 19.58 2.03 49.63
CA PRO A 1021 18.20 1.78 50.05
C PRO A 1021 18.19 1.40 51.53
N GLU A 1022 17.41 2.12 52.34
CA GLU A 1022 16.90 1.56 53.59
C GLU A 1022 16.12 0.30 53.24
N SER A 1023 16.73 -0.85 53.44
CA SER A 1023 16.02 -2.12 53.58
C SER A 1023 14.99 -1.97 54.69
N PRO A 1024 13.71 -2.30 54.50
CA PRO A 1024 12.79 -2.42 55.62
C PRO A 1024 13.36 -3.46 56.59
N VAL A 1025 13.45 -3.05 57.86
CA VAL A 1025 13.93 -3.83 58.99
C VAL A 1025 13.10 -5.10 59.12
N GLU A 1026 13.71 -6.25 58.81
CA GLU A 1026 13.22 -7.55 59.24
C GLU A 1026 13.95 -7.90 60.54
N GLU A 1027 13.22 -7.91 61.65
CA GLU A 1027 13.72 -8.42 62.93
C GLU A 1027 14.03 -9.92 62.78
N LYS A 1028 15.31 -10.28 62.88
CA LYS A 1028 15.74 -11.66 63.13
C LYS A 1028 15.45 -12.04 64.58
N PRO A 1029 14.85 -13.21 64.86
CA PRO A 1029 15.30 -14.04 65.96
C PRO A 1029 16.36 -15.02 65.46
N SER A 1030 17.48 -15.01 66.15
CA SER A 1030 18.57 -15.97 66.06
C SER A 1030 18.14 -17.36 66.50
N GLY A 1031 18.56 -18.40 65.78
CA GLY A 1031 18.30 -19.79 66.18
C GLY A 1031 18.87 -20.82 65.21
N SER A 1032 20.12 -21.22 65.47
CA SER A 1032 20.82 -22.40 64.94
C SER A 1032 19.95 -23.62 64.67
N PHE A 1033 20.06 -24.27 63.50
CA PHE A 1033 19.81 -25.71 63.38
C PHE A 1033 20.67 -26.34 62.27
N SER A 1034 21.63 -27.16 62.69
CA SER A 1034 22.16 -28.25 61.88
C SER A 1034 21.09 -29.34 61.73
N SER A 1035 20.98 -29.93 60.54
CA SER A 1035 20.43 -31.26 60.21
C SER A 1035 19.39 -31.19 59.09
N PHE A 1036 19.82 -31.35 57.84
CA PHE A 1036 18.90 -31.61 56.71
C PHE A 1036 19.60 -32.47 55.65
N VAL A 1037 19.77 -33.77 55.94
CA VAL A 1037 20.14 -34.80 54.93
C VAL A 1037 19.03 -35.87 54.79
N ALA A 1038 17.91 -35.74 55.51
CA ALA A 1038 16.85 -36.74 55.50
C ALA A 1038 15.68 -36.45 54.53
N GLU A 1039 15.43 -35.20 54.11
CA GLU A 1039 14.24 -34.88 53.29
C GLU A 1039 14.43 -34.97 51.78
N VAL A 1040 15.65 -34.82 51.27
CA VAL A 1040 15.90 -34.91 49.82
C VAL A 1040 15.71 -36.35 49.30
N VAL A 1041 15.98 -37.35 50.14
CA VAL A 1041 15.81 -38.77 49.78
C VAL A 1041 14.33 -39.18 49.73
N LEU A 1042 13.48 -38.55 50.55
CA LEU A 1042 12.04 -38.86 50.60
C LEU A 1042 11.29 -38.29 49.39
N GLY A 1043 11.68 -37.10 48.91
CA GLY A 1043 11.10 -36.49 47.70
C GLY A 1043 11.41 -37.27 46.42
N VAL A 1044 12.62 -37.81 46.29
CA VAL A 1044 13.03 -38.60 45.11
C VAL A 1044 12.32 -39.96 45.06
N LEU A 1045 12.10 -40.59 46.22
CA LEU A 1045 11.35 -41.85 46.31
C LEU A 1045 9.86 -41.66 45.98
N LEU A 1046 9.25 -40.53 46.39
CA LEU A 1046 7.85 -40.24 46.10
C LEU A 1046 7.61 -40.02 44.60
N ALA A 1047 8.53 -39.32 43.94
CA ALA A 1047 8.46 -39.06 42.50
C ALA A 1047 8.55 -40.37 41.67
N LEU A 1048 9.41 -41.30 42.07
CA LEU A 1048 9.56 -42.60 41.38
C LEU A 1048 8.32 -43.49 41.53
N VAL A 1049 7.63 -43.44 42.66
CA VAL A 1049 6.38 -44.19 42.88
C VAL A 1049 5.24 -43.63 42.02
N ILE A 1050 5.15 -42.31 41.88
CA ILE A 1050 4.14 -41.65 41.03
C ILE A 1050 4.33 -42.03 39.56
N VAL A 1051 5.57 -42.07 39.06
CA VAL A 1051 5.87 -42.47 37.68
C VAL A 1051 5.50 -43.94 37.42
N MET A 1052 5.76 -44.83 38.39
CA MET A 1052 5.38 -46.25 38.29
C MET A 1052 3.85 -46.46 38.28
N LEU A 1053 3.11 -45.65 39.05
CA LEU A 1053 1.64 -45.71 39.07
C LEU A 1053 1.02 -45.18 37.76
N MET A 1054 1.59 -44.13 37.17
CA MET A 1054 1.15 -43.61 35.86
C MET A 1054 1.43 -44.61 34.73
N ALA A 1055 2.57 -45.31 34.77
CA ALA A 1055 2.90 -46.36 33.82
C ALA A 1055 1.95 -47.58 33.95
N ALA A 1056 1.61 -47.97 35.18
CA ALA A 1056 0.65 -49.05 35.43
C ALA A 1056 -0.78 -48.69 35.00
N TRP A 1057 -1.18 -47.42 35.16
CA TRP A 1057 -2.49 -46.93 34.73
C TRP A 1057 -2.58 -46.85 33.19
N GLY A 1058 -1.52 -46.38 32.52
CA GLY A 1058 -1.43 -46.41 31.06
C GLY A 1058 -1.52 -47.83 30.49
N TRP A 1059 -0.88 -48.80 31.15
CA TRP A 1059 -0.97 -50.21 30.76
C TRP A 1059 -2.36 -50.83 31.00
N TYR A 1060 -3.07 -50.39 32.05
CA TYR A 1060 -4.44 -50.80 32.33
C TYR A 1060 -5.45 -50.22 31.32
N TRP A 1061 -5.26 -48.96 30.92
CA TRP A 1061 -6.10 -48.26 29.95
C TRP A 1061 -5.95 -48.82 28.53
N LEU A 1062 -4.71 -49.11 28.10
CA LEU A 1062 -4.42 -49.80 26.84
C LEU A 1062 -4.98 -51.23 26.76
N LYS A 1063 -5.25 -51.86 27.92
CA LYS A 1063 -5.87 -53.20 27.99
C LYS A 1063 -7.41 -53.14 27.93
N GLN A 1064 -8.05 -52.01 28.27
CA GLN A 1064 -9.50 -51.84 28.21
C GLN A 1064 -10.03 -51.47 26.81
N GLN A 1065 -9.23 -50.89 25.92
CA GLN A 1065 -9.67 -50.49 24.58
C GLN A 1065 -9.78 -51.64 23.54
N ARG A 1066 -9.68 -52.91 23.92
CA ARG A 1066 -9.86 -54.06 23.00
C ARG A 1066 -11.25 -54.72 23.02
N LEU A 1067 -12.24 -54.19 23.74
CA LEU A 1067 -13.59 -54.76 23.83
C LEU A 1067 -14.65 -53.66 23.88
N ALA A 1068 -15.08 -53.16 22.71
CA ALA A 1068 -16.47 -52.80 22.39
C ALA A 1068 -16.53 -51.95 21.11
N SER A 1069 -16.91 -52.59 20.01
CA SER A 1069 -17.46 -51.93 18.83
C SER A 1069 -18.96 -51.69 19.03
N ARG A 1070 -19.47 -50.51 18.65
CA ARG A 1070 -20.78 -50.28 17.98
C ARG A 1070 -21.09 -48.78 17.81
N THR A 1071 -21.39 -48.40 16.57
CA THR A 1071 -22.19 -47.24 16.12
C THR A 1071 -23.65 -47.36 16.63
N PRO A 1072 -24.51 -46.30 16.75
CA PRO A 1072 -24.95 -45.40 15.64
C PRO A 1072 -25.51 -43.96 15.93
N THR A 1073 -25.72 -43.22 14.83
CA THR A 1073 -26.80 -42.24 14.47
C THR A 1073 -26.92 -40.79 15.02
N GLU A 1074 -27.25 -39.91 14.06
CA GLU A 1074 -27.50 -38.45 14.00
C GLU A 1074 -28.45 -37.82 15.05
N SER A 1075 -28.21 -36.52 15.35
CA SER A 1075 -29.28 -35.48 15.30
C SER A 1075 -28.71 -34.05 15.26
N ASN A 1076 -29.26 -33.25 14.34
CA ASN A 1076 -29.08 -31.80 14.11
C ASN A 1076 -29.14 -30.88 15.35
N SER A 1077 -28.29 -29.84 15.37
CA SER A 1077 -28.73 -28.44 15.61
C SER A 1077 -27.66 -27.43 15.19
N SER A 1078 -28.04 -26.52 14.30
CA SER A 1078 -27.30 -25.34 13.84
C SER A 1078 -27.15 -24.27 14.93
N GLN A 1079 -25.95 -23.75 15.16
CA GLN A 1079 -25.73 -22.39 15.68
C GLN A 1079 -24.58 -21.75 14.92
N GLY A 1080 -24.96 -20.84 14.01
CA GLY A 1080 -24.06 -19.89 13.38
C GLY A 1080 -23.69 -18.80 14.38
N PHE A 1081 -22.42 -18.39 14.32
CA PHE A 1081 -21.85 -17.30 15.10
C PHE A 1081 -22.40 -15.95 14.58
N ASP A 1082 -23.03 -15.14 15.44
CA ASP A 1082 -23.45 -13.76 15.14
C ASP A 1082 -22.32 -12.75 15.44
N ASN A 1083 -22.33 -11.61 14.75
CA ASN A 1083 -21.34 -10.54 14.84
C ASN A 1083 -21.66 -9.50 15.94
N ILE A 1084 -22.73 -9.71 16.73
CA ILE A 1084 -23.37 -8.67 17.58
C ILE A 1084 -23.14 -8.89 19.08
N THR A 1085 -22.51 -9.98 19.52
CA THR A 1085 -22.30 -10.24 20.96
C THR A 1085 -20.84 -10.15 21.36
N PHE A 1086 -20.32 -8.93 21.37
CA PHE A 1086 -19.27 -8.57 22.32
C PHE A 1086 -19.89 -7.60 23.34
N ARG A 1087 -19.91 -8.00 24.62
CA ARG A 1087 -20.25 -7.10 25.73
C ARG A 1087 -18.95 -6.74 26.42
N ASP A 1088 -18.71 -5.43 26.56
CA ASP A 1088 -17.50 -4.77 27.09
C ASP A 1088 -17.02 -5.26 28.48
N ASP A 1089 -17.81 -6.07 29.18
CA ASP A 1089 -17.68 -6.28 30.61
C ASP A 1089 -17.17 -7.67 31.04
N LYS A 1090 -16.84 -8.60 30.13
CA LYS A 1090 -16.35 -9.95 30.50
C LYS A 1090 -15.35 -10.59 29.53
N VAL A 1091 -14.04 -10.38 29.74
CA VAL A 1091 -13.03 -11.38 29.35
C VAL A 1091 -12.99 -12.45 30.44
N ILE A 1092 -13.85 -13.46 30.36
CA ILE A 1092 -13.71 -14.65 31.21
C ILE A 1092 -12.92 -15.69 30.43
N ILE A 1093 -11.62 -15.80 30.74
CA ILE A 1093 -10.85 -17.01 30.48
C ILE A 1093 -11.41 -18.07 31.45
N SER A 1094 -12.38 -18.86 30.99
CA SER A 1094 -12.77 -20.08 31.70
C SER A 1094 -11.80 -21.20 31.30
N PRO A 1095 -11.18 -21.90 32.26
CA PRO A 1095 -10.27 -23.00 31.95
C PRO A 1095 -11.05 -24.13 31.29
N ARG A 1096 -10.52 -24.67 30.20
CA ARG A 1096 -11.05 -25.87 29.55
C ARG A 1096 -10.80 -27.07 30.48
N GLU A 1097 -11.79 -27.43 31.27
CA GLU A 1097 -11.92 -28.74 31.89
C GLU A 1097 -12.32 -29.76 30.81
N GLY A 1098 -11.45 -30.75 30.62
CA GLY A 1098 -11.78 -32.18 30.55
C GLY A 1098 -12.77 -32.69 29.51
N ASP A 1099 -12.24 -33.47 28.57
CA ASP A 1099 -12.70 -34.82 28.23
C ASP A 1099 -13.97 -35.32 28.95
N GLN A 1100 -15.06 -35.45 28.19
CA GLN A 1100 -15.98 -36.59 28.22
C GLN A 1100 -17.12 -36.42 27.18
N SER A 1101 -16.96 -37.07 26.02
CA SER A 1101 -17.80 -38.19 25.55
C SER A 1101 -17.44 -38.54 24.10
#